data_AF-A0A6N7GJI4-F1
#
_entry.id   AF-A0A6N7GJI4-F1
#
_cell.length_a   1.000
_cell.length_b   1.000
_cell.length_c   1.000
_cell.angle_alpha   90.00
_cell.angle_beta   90.00
_cell.angle_gamma   90.00
#
_symmetry.space_group_name_H-M   'P 1'
#
loop_
_entity.id
_entity.type
_entity.pdbx_description
1 polymer ?
#
loop_
_entity_poly.entity_id
_entity_poly.type
_entity_poly.pdbx_seq_one_letter_code
_entity_poly.pdbx_strand_id
1 'polypeptide(L)'
;MNRHQRRALDALRFDWAYTPEDVWRTSSYHIDGLHDEVLHGVADGMRDARDSDAASPVGVAILGQHGTGKTHLLCVVREQVQSGGGYFFLVDLLDAGAFWQRLAHAIIDGLLRETDRHERQLLAFLRRLCRQAGIPNDVQAAVTGERPLSRGDLTSFVVALRRLDRRIGLECQDTARALVLLSSDDYEVQDIGHQYLQSAEEANPGERLSWGLRRHAPPPDLVVKNISRLLALTGPSVIAIDQIDPLVAVATKLPLETGLTVEDGRDAVLLDQLAAGLMSLRDVSRRTLSVVACLPESWLLIKDRTVNTVRDRFRETLQLHRIPTVEIGRAIIERRFGARFQSVEFDPPYPTWPVLASAFDDAPDFTPRALLQRVGAHVQSCLRTGEVRELARLTDVEPIPAQPPGVANGDDLAALDARFQELRAGADLAAALDPRREDEAMPALLAAALTAWIAERGDDQGAFALDPPPSRKPALHARLRRSLDETTEDERHWAFRAIASDNARAAQARIRNACTMAALRQGAARGLYLLRNTPWPAGPVTRQVVTELTDAGGVVLPVTDDDLRTFSALRRLLDDRDSNLQPWLAARLPASGTGLLRAALAAENANRASERAEPHRRPAVGRARVGARPAASGHPPDGREPAVTLGVTVEDQRPVRATLESLRKHVAIFAGSGSGKTVLIRRLVEECALHGVSAIVLDPNNDLARLGDPWPEPPAQWGPGDAGTAADYLANTDVVVWTPRREAGRPLSFHPLPDFGSVQDDPDELGAAIDAAVAALAPRARVDGRTSRAAQGKAVLHETLRFFARQGGEDLKSFVDLLADLPAGVSALGRADRIGAELAESLTAAMVIDPLFGGDATPVDPGRLLTPRTGKRARVSVISLVGLPSDEQRQSFVNQLQMALFAWIKRHPAGDRPLGGLFVMDEAQTFAPSGAMTPCTESTLALATQARKYGLGLVFATQAPKGLHNQIPGNAATQLFGFLNSPVQIEAAGEMARAKGSAVLDISRLTTGQFYATGEGLPFRKVQTPLCLSYHPKSPLTNEEVVARARAAAPASATAGVSPGAVPVPAG
;
A
#
# COMPACT_ATOMS: atom_id res chain seq x y z
N MET A 1 -20.92 -36.08 4.49
CA MET A 1 -21.46 -35.13 5.49
C MET A 1 -22.99 -35.25 5.52
N ASN A 2 -23.62 -35.35 6.69
CA ASN A 2 -25.09 -35.39 6.81
C ASN A 2 -25.70 -33.96 6.83
N ARG A 3 -27.04 -33.85 6.69
CA ARG A 3 -27.74 -32.54 6.59
C ARG A 3 -27.56 -31.67 7.85
N HIS A 4 -27.50 -32.29 9.03
CA HIS A 4 -27.29 -31.60 10.30
C HIS A 4 -25.86 -31.06 10.43
N GLN A 5 -24.85 -31.86 10.07
CA GLN A 5 -23.44 -31.46 10.02
C GLN A 5 -23.20 -30.34 9.01
N ARG A 6 -23.83 -30.42 7.83
CA ARG A 6 -23.75 -29.35 6.82
C ARG A 6 -24.35 -28.04 7.34
N ARG A 7 -25.52 -28.10 7.97
CA ARG A 7 -26.17 -26.93 8.59
C ARG A 7 -25.32 -26.34 9.72
N ALA A 8 -24.67 -27.18 10.51
CA ALA A 8 -23.79 -26.77 11.60
C ALA A 8 -22.52 -26.08 11.08
N LEU A 9 -21.83 -26.66 10.09
CA LEU A 9 -20.64 -26.05 9.49
C LEU A 9 -20.96 -24.76 8.71
N ASP A 10 -22.13 -24.69 8.04
CA ASP A 10 -22.55 -23.48 7.32
C ASP A 10 -22.91 -22.33 8.29
N ALA A 11 -23.30 -22.66 9.53
CA ALA A 11 -23.50 -21.68 10.60
C ALA A 11 -22.19 -21.10 11.17
N LEU A 12 -21.04 -21.76 10.93
CA LEU A 12 -19.70 -21.31 11.35
C LEU A 12 -19.08 -20.32 10.34
N ARG A 13 -19.85 -19.33 9.88
CA ARG A 13 -19.29 -18.25 9.05
C ARG A 13 -18.44 -17.31 9.92
N PHE A 14 -17.17 -17.22 9.59
CA PHE A 14 -16.22 -16.36 10.28
C PHE A 14 -16.22 -14.97 9.64
N ASP A 15 -16.50 -13.96 10.46
CA ASP A 15 -16.09 -12.60 10.19
C ASP A 15 -14.79 -12.37 10.98
N TRP A 16 -13.65 -12.33 10.28
CA TRP A 16 -12.32 -12.24 10.90
C TRP A 16 -11.73 -10.82 10.84
N ALA A 17 -12.43 -9.87 10.21
CA ALA A 17 -11.98 -8.49 10.06
C ALA A 17 -12.77 -7.58 11.03
N TYR A 18 -12.25 -7.42 12.26
CA TYR A 18 -12.78 -6.39 13.15
C TYR A 18 -12.49 -5.00 12.58
N THR A 19 -13.53 -4.21 12.44
CA THR A 19 -13.48 -2.80 12.11
C THR A 19 -13.39 -1.95 13.38
N PRO A 20 -12.81 -0.73 13.35
CA PRO A 20 -12.83 0.16 14.53
C PRO A 20 -14.23 0.34 15.11
N GLU A 21 -15.20 0.35 14.23
CA GLU A 21 -16.61 0.47 14.56
C GLU A 21 -17.21 -0.79 15.23
N ASP A 22 -16.63 -1.98 15.06
CA ASP A 22 -17.03 -3.20 15.80
C ASP A 22 -16.71 -3.11 17.31
N VAL A 23 -15.92 -2.13 17.74
CA VAL A 23 -15.71 -1.79 19.17
C VAL A 23 -17.02 -1.56 19.91
N TRP A 24 -18.06 -1.11 19.19
CA TRP A 24 -19.35 -0.79 19.77
C TRP A 24 -20.31 -1.98 19.87
N ARG A 25 -19.94 -3.14 19.31
CA ARG A 25 -20.69 -4.39 19.47
C ARG A 25 -20.23 -5.14 20.72
N THR A 26 -21.11 -5.89 21.37
CA THR A 26 -20.72 -6.73 22.50
C THR A 26 -19.78 -7.84 22.02
N SER A 27 -18.61 -7.98 22.63
CA SER A 27 -17.70 -9.07 22.28
C SER A 27 -18.14 -10.34 22.99
N SER A 28 -18.94 -11.17 22.33
CA SER A 28 -19.34 -12.48 22.89
C SER A 28 -18.19 -13.48 22.99
N TYR A 29 -17.02 -13.16 22.43
CA TYR A 29 -15.92 -14.09 22.19
C TYR A 29 -14.61 -13.71 22.87
N HIS A 30 -14.60 -12.75 23.80
CA HIS A 30 -13.41 -12.46 24.60
C HIS A 30 -13.04 -13.63 25.52
N ILE A 31 -11.74 -13.82 25.72
CA ILE A 31 -11.14 -14.85 26.57
C ILE A 31 -10.12 -14.18 27.47
N ASP A 32 -10.31 -14.40 28.76
CA ASP A 32 -9.40 -13.96 29.81
C ASP A 32 -8.04 -14.65 29.60
N GLY A 33 -6.93 -13.91 29.76
CA GLY A 33 -5.57 -14.42 29.55
C GLY A 33 -4.89 -13.99 28.25
N LEU A 34 -5.64 -13.50 27.23
CA LEU A 34 -5.04 -13.17 25.93
C LEU A 34 -4.19 -11.87 25.96
N HIS A 35 -4.64 -10.85 26.70
CA HIS A 35 -4.02 -9.52 26.74
C HIS A 35 -4.02 -8.94 28.17
N ASP A 36 -3.88 -9.80 29.18
CA ASP A 36 -4.06 -9.43 30.58
C ASP A 36 -3.16 -8.28 31.01
N GLU A 37 -1.89 -8.28 30.62
CA GLU A 37 -0.97 -7.19 30.96
C GLU A 37 -1.47 -5.83 30.45
N VAL A 38 -2.05 -5.83 29.23
CA VAL A 38 -2.59 -4.62 28.60
C VAL A 38 -3.86 -4.15 29.30
N LEU A 39 -4.75 -5.09 29.61
CA LEU A 39 -5.99 -4.81 30.35
C LEU A 39 -5.72 -4.32 31.77
N HIS A 40 -4.73 -4.88 32.46
CA HIS A 40 -4.29 -4.40 33.77
C HIS A 40 -3.75 -2.97 33.69
N GLY A 41 -2.90 -2.67 32.71
CA GLY A 41 -2.36 -1.31 32.51
C GLY A 41 -3.45 -0.26 32.24
N VAL A 42 -4.47 -0.62 31.45
CA VAL A 42 -5.64 0.26 31.21
C VAL A 42 -6.50 0.40 32.47
N ALA A 43 -6.70 -0.70 33.22
CA ALA A 43 -7.43 -0.67 34.48
C ALA A 43 -6.72 0.18 35.55
N ASP A 44 -5.39 0.15 35.61
CA ASP A 44 -4.58 1.02 36.45
C ASP A 44 -4.74 2.48 36.05
N GLY A 45 -4.62 2.80 34.75
CA GLY A 45 -4.85 4.16 34.27
C GLY A 45 -6.27 4.67 34.58
N MET A 46 -7.26 3.78 34.56
CA MET A 46 -8.64 4.09 34.96
C MET A 46 -8.80 4.34 36.46
N ARG A 47 -8.10 3.58 37.30
CA ARG A 47 -8.02 3.85 38.75
C ARG A 47 -7.36 5.19 39.01
N ASP A 48 -6.22 5.47 38.37
CA ASP A 48 -5.52 6.75 38.46
C ASP A 48 -6.44 7.93 38.04
N ALA A 49 -7.22 7.78 36.97
CA ALA A 49 -8.21 8.78 36.56
C ALA A 49 -9.35 8.96 37.56
N ARG A 50 -9.74 7.89 38.26
CA ARG A 50 -10.79 7.92 39.26
C ARG A 50 -10.33 8.59 40.54
N ASP A 51 -9.10 8.33 40.97
CA ASP A 51 -8.59 8.83 42.25
C ASP A 51 -7.95 10.23 42.14
N SER A 52 -7.76 10.74 40.92
CA SER A 52 -7.23 12.08 40.66
C SER A 52 -8.27 13.19 40.85
N ASP A 53 -7.88 14.25 41.57
CA ASP A 53 -8.71 15.43 41.84
C ASP A 53 -8.82 16.43 40.66
N ALA A 54 -7.92 16.36 39.67
CA ALA A 54 -7.98 17.28 38.52
C ALA A 54 -7.18 16.86 37.28
N ALA A 55 -6.08 16.13 37.42
CA ALA A 55 -5.17 15.82 36.33
C ALA A 55 -5.56 14.52 35.61
N SER A 56 -5.40 14.49 34.28
CA SER A 56 -5.50 13.25 33.51
C SER A 56 -4.24 12.39 33.73
N PRO A 57 -4.40 11.05 33.88
CA PRO A 57 -3.28 10.12 34.06
C PRO A 57 -2.36 10.11 32.83
N VAL A 58 -1.21 9.45 32.97
CA VAL A 58 -0.30 9.18 31.85
C VAL A 58 -1.03 8.25 30.87
N GLY A 59 -0.98 8.57 29.57
CA GLY A 59 -1.62 7.76 28.53
C GLY A 59 -0.96 6.39 28.35
N VAL A 60 -1.64 5.50 27.63
CA VAL A 60 -1.15 4.13 27.34
C VAL A 60 -1.02 3.96 25.83
N ALA A 61 0.16 3.53 25.37
CA ALA A 61 0.39 3.14 23.99
C ALA A 61 0.35 1.60 23.87
N ILE A 62 -0.64 1.09 23.14
CA ILE A 62 -0.83 -0.33 22.83
C ILE A 62 -0.19 -0.59 21.47
N LEU A 63 0.88 -1.38 21.46
CA LEU A 63 1.61 -1.69 20.24
C LEU A 63 1.30 -3.11 19.80
N GLY A 64 0.84 -3.30 18.57
CA GLY A 64 0.48 -4.63 18.09
C GLY A 64 0.67 -4.77 16.60
N GLN A 65 1.29 -5.88 16.18
CA GLN A 65 1.39 -6.28 14.78
C GLN A 65 0.00 -6.56 14.19
N HIS A 66 -0.09 -6.61 12.87
CA HIS A 66 -1.34 -6.87 12.16
C HIS A 66 -2.02 -8.16 12.64
N GLY A 67 -3.33 -8.08 12.91
CA GLY A 67 -4.13 -9.24 13.32
C GLY A 67 -3.90 -9.73 14.77
N THR A 68 -3.12 -9.01 15.58
CA THR A 68 -2.90 -9.33 17.01
C THR A 68 -4.09 -9.05 17.92
N GLY A 69 -5.09 -8.31 17.44
CA GLY A 69 -6.34 -8.06 18.17
C GLY A 69 -6.49 -6.65 18.76
N LYS A 70 -5.73 -5.64 18.29
CA LYS A 70 -5.84 -4.22 18.71
C LYS A 70 -7.30 -3.76 18.88
N THR A 71 -8.11 -3.91 17.84
CA THR A 71 -9.52 -3.49 17.84
C THR A 71 -10.39 -4.32 18.79
N HIS A 72 -10.18 -5.64 18.86
CA HIS A 72 -10.89 -6.51 19.81
C HIS A 72 -10.58 -6.14 21.27
N LEU A 73 -9.32 -5.79 21.56
CA LEU A 73 -8.92 -5.30 22.88
C LEU A 73 -9.64 -4.00 23.24
N LEU A 74 -9.80 -3.07 22.29
CA LEU A 74 -10.57 -1.84 22.52
C LEU A 74 -12.05 -2.13 22.83
N CYS A 75 -12.65 -3.19 22.26
CA CYS A 75 -14.00 -3.65 22.64
C CYS A 75 -14.07 -3.99 24.14
N VAL A 76 -13.07 -4.73 24.62
CA VAL A 76 -13.00 -5.21 26.03
C VAL A 76 -12.76 -4.04 26.97
N VAL A 77 -11.85 -3.14 26.62
CA VAL A 77 -11.59 -1.90 27.37
C VAL A 77 -12.87 -1.10 27.51
N ARG A 78 -13.64 -0.90 26.43
CA ARG A 78 -14.93 -0.21 26.49
C ARG A 78 -15.89 -0.88 27.47
N GLU A 79 -16.05 -2.21 27.39
CA GLU A 79 -16.95 -2.95 28.29
C GLU A 79 -16.56 -2.79 29.76
N GLN A 80 -15.26 -2.88 30.06
CA GLN A 80 -14.72 -2.70 31.41
C GLN A 80 -14.94 -1.27 31.93
N VAL A 81 -14.72 -0.26 31.07
CA VAL A 81 -14.92 1.16 31.40
C VAL A 81 -16.38 1.45 31.70
N GLN A 82 -17.30 1.03 30.83
CA GLN A 82 -18.73 1.27 31.00
C GLN A 82 -19.30 0.53 32.22
N SER A 83 -18.90 -0.73 32.42
CA SER A 83 -19.28 -1.53 33.61
C SER A 83 -18.75 -0.92 34.91
N GLY A 84 -17.56 -0.32 34.86
CA GLY A 84 -16.96 0.43 35.97
C GLY A 84 -17.59 1.80 36.23
N GLY A 85 -18.58 2.21 35.44
CA GLY A 85 -19.24 3.52 35.54
C GLY A 85 -18.46 4.68 34.90
N GLY A 86 -17.48 4.39 34.05
CA GLY A 86 -16.79 5.39 33.23
C GLY A 86 -17.45 5.63 31.87
N TYR A 87 -16.82 6.48 31.06
CA TYR A 87 -17.24 6.82 29.69
C TYR A 87 -16.15 6.42 28.70
N PHE A 88 -16.53 5.86 27.55
CA PHE A 88 -15.58 5.44 26.51
C PHE A 88 -15.85 6.15 25.20
N PHE A 89 -14.79 6.59 24.52
CA PHE A 89 -14.84 7.24 23.21
C PHE A 89 -13.78 6.63 22.30
N LEU A 90 -14.17 6.30 21.07
CA LEU A 90 -13.25 5.82 20.03
C LEU A 90 -13.07 6.90 18.97
N VAL A 91 -11.83 7.18 18.60
CA VAL A 91 -11.46 8.22 17.64
C VAL A 91 -10.70 7.58 16.49
N ASP A 92 -11.23 7.76 15.28
CA ASP A 92 -10.57 7.40 14.03
C ASP A 92 -9.89 8.67 13.45
N LEU A 93 -8.56 8.66 13.39
CA LEU A 93 -7.75 9.78 12.89
C LEU A 93 -7.28 9.49 11.47
N LEU A 94 -8.16 9.73 10.51
CA LEU A 94 -7.83 9.65 9.07
C LEU A 94 -7.28 10.96 8.50
N ASP A 95 -7.37 12.08 9.23
CA ASP A 95 -6.88 13.40 8.81
C ASP A 95 -6.38 14.19 10.04
N ALA A 96 -5.09 14.56 10.05
CA ALA A 96 -4.49 15.31 11.16
C ALA A 96 -4.82 16.80 11.18
N GLY A 97 -5.23 17.40 10.05
CA GLY A 97 -5.51 18.83 9.92
C GLY A 97 -6.78 19.29 10.66
N ALA A 98 -7.63 18.34 11.05
CA ALA A 98 -8.89 18.59 11.74
C ALA A 98 -8.99 17.82 13.07
N PHE A 99 -7.85 17.57 13.75
CA PHE A 99 -7.78 16.73 14.97
C PHE A 99 -8.88 17.04 16.01
N TRP A 100 -8.98 18.29 16.46
CA TRP A 100 -9.95 18.67 17.52
C TRP A 100 -11.40 18.57 17.06
N GLN A 101 -11.68 18.88 15.80
CA GLN A 101 -13.02 18.76 15.24
C GLN A 101 -13.45 17.30 15.13
N ARG A 102 -12.54 16.40 14.70
CA ARG A 102 -12.78 14.96 14.68
C ARG A 102 -12.98 14.39 16.09
N LEU A 103 -12.16 14.83 17.04
CA LEU A 103 -12.30 14.42 18.44
C LEU A 103 -13.65 14.85 19.04
N ALA A 104 -14.07 16.10 18.79
CA ALA A 104 -15.38 16.58 19.22
C ALA A 104 -16.51 15.73 18.62
N HIS A 105 -16.45 15.45 17.31
CA HIS A 105 -17.41 14.58 16.64
C HIS A 105 -17.44 13.16 17.23
N ALA A 106 -16.28 12.55 17.44
CA ALA A 106 -16.17 11.20 18.00
C ALA A 106 -16.74 11.12 19.43
N ILE A 107 -16.52 12.15 20.25
CA ILE A 107 -17.09 12.23 21.60
C ILE A 107 -18.61 12.37 21.52
N ILE A 108 -19.13 13.29 20.70
CA ILE A 108 -20.58 13.50 20.53
C ILE A 108 -21.27 12.23 20.00
N ASP A 109 -20.68 11.60 18.99
CA ASP A 109 -21.17 10.34 18.43
C ASP A 109 -21.16 9.23 19.48
N GLY A 110 -20.05 9.05 20.20
CA GLY A 110 -19.93 8.08 21.30
C GLY A 110 -20.89 8.34 22.47
N LEU A 111 -21.28 9.60 22.72
CA LEU A 111 -22.32 9.93 23.70
C LEU A 111 -23.72 9.46 23.28
N LEU A 112 -23.98 9.46 21.97
CA LEU A 112 -25.28 9.12 21.37
C LEU A 112 -25.40 7.64 20.99
N ARG A 113 -24.29 6.90 20.92
CA ARG A 113 -24.29 5.47 20.60
C ARG A 113 -25.04 4.65 21.64
N GLU A 114 -25.87 3.75 21.12
CA GLU A 114 -26.51 2.69 21.89
C GLU A 114 -25.62 1.44 21.84
N THR A 115 -25.55 0.72 22.95
CA THR A 115 -24.84 -0.57 23.03
C THR A 115 -25.81 -1.62 23.55
N ASP A 116 -25.62 -2.88 23.20
CA ASP A 116 -26.57 -3.95 23.55
C ASP A 116 -26.78 -4.12 25.07
N ARG A 117 -25.80 -3.71 25.88
CA ARG A 117 -25.77 -3.91 27.35
C ARG A 117 -25.93 -2.63 28.16
N HIS A 118 -25.64 -1.46 27.59
CA HIS A 118 -25.64 -0.20 28.32
C HIS A 118 -26.49 0.85 27.61
N GLU A 119 -27.21 1.64 28.40
CA GLU A 119 -27.90 2.84 27.92
C GLU A 119 -26.91 3.83 27.28
N ARG A 120 -27.44 4.77 26.48
CA ARG A 120 -26.67 5.86 25.88
C ARG A 120 -25.82 6.56 26.95
N GLN A 121 -24.53 6.73 26.67
CA GLN A 121 -23.60 7.33 27.64
C GLN A 121 -24.03 8.74 28.07
N LEU A 122 -24.65 9.51 27.17
CA LEU A 122 -25.25 10.81 27.48
C LEU A 122 -26.34 10.72 28.55
N LEU A 123 -27.23 9.72 28.44
CA LEU A 123 -28.33 9.53 29.37
C LEU A 123 -27.82 9.12 30.75
N ALA A 124 -26.86 8.18 30.78
CA ALA A 124 -26.18 7.77 32.01
C ALA A 124 -25.50 8.96 32.69
N PHE A 125 -24.80 9.81 31.92
CA PHE A 125 -24.17 11.03 32.39
C PHE A 125 -25.18 12.00 33.00
N LEU A 126 -26.24 12.37 32.26
CA LEU A 126 -27.24 13.33 32.73
C LEU A 126 -27.95 12.83 33.98
N ARG A 127 -28.32 11.55 34.05
CA ARG A 127 -28.93 10.93 35.25
C ARG A 127 -28.00 10.98 36.47
N ARG A 128 -26.70 10.69 36.28
CA ARG A 128 -25.71 10.76 37.37
C ARG A 128 -25.50 12.19 37.83
N LEU A 129 -25.37 13.13 36.90
CA LEU A 129 -25.19 14.54 37.20
C LEU A 129 -26.41 15.12 37.94
N CYS A 130 -27.64 14.81 37.50
CA CYS A 130 -28.86 15.21 38.18
C CYS A 130 -28.92 14.69 39.62
N ARG A 131 -28.57 13.41 39.83
CA ARG A 131 -28.52 12.83 41.19
C ARG A 131 -27.47 13.51 42.08
N GLN A 132 -26.26 13.74 41.57
CA GLN A 132 -25.20 14.41 42.33
C GLN A 132 -25.52 15.88 42.63
N ALA A 133 -26.14 16.59 41.70
CA ALA A 133 -26.53 17.99 41.87
C ALA A 133 -27.84 18.18 42.65
N GLY A 134 -28.50 17.08 43.09
CA GLY A 134 -29.76 17.12 43.85
C GLY A 134 -30.92 17.72 43.06
N ILE A 135 -30.99 17.46 41.76
CA ILE A 135 -32.03 18.00 40.87
C ILE A 135 -33.36 17.28 41.13
N PRO A 136 -34.48 18.01 41.27
CA PRO A 136 -35.82 17.42 41.40
C PRO A 136 -36.17 16.44 40.27
N ASN A 137 -36.93 15.38 40.59
CA ASN A 137 -37.28 14.31 39.64
C ASN A 137 -38.03 14.82 38.39
N ASP A 138 -38.83 15.87 38.54
CA ASP A 138 -39.55 16.50 37.42
C ASP A 138 -38.56 17.17 36.44
N VAL A 139 -37.59 17.94 36.93
CA VAL A 139 -36.55 18.56 36.08
C VAL A 139 -35.63 17.49 35.51
N GLN A 140 -35.31 16.45 36.29
CA GLN A 140 -34.53 15.31 35.81
C GLN A 140 -35.20 14.64 34.61
N ALA A 141 -36.50 14.36 34.67
CA ALA A 141 -37.25 13.75 33.56
C ALA A 141 -37.20 14.60 32.28
N ALA A 142 -37.19 15.94 32.38
CA ALA A 142 -37.04 16.80 31.20
C ALA A 142 -35.63 16.74 30.63
N VAL A 143 -34.63 16.79 31.50
CA VAL A 143 -33.22 16.78 31.11
C VAL A 143 -32.84 15.45 30.45
N THR A 144 -33.45 14.34 30.87
CA THR A 144 -33.18 13.00 30.34
C THR A 144 -34.01 12.65 29.09
N GLY A 145 -34.86 13.57 28.63
CA GLY A 145 -35.72 13.35 27.46
C GLY A 145 -37.02 12.60 27.74
N GLU A 146 -37.33 12.25 28.99
CA GLU A 146 -38.55 11.52 29.37
C GLU A 146 -39.82 12.42 29.31
N ARG A 147 -39.64 13.75 29.30
CA ARG A 147 -40.70 14.72 29.04
C ARG A 147 -40.18 15.89 28.18
N PRO A 148 -41.08 16.67 27.56
CA PRO A 148 -40.69 17.88 26.84
C PRO A 148 -39.90 18.86 27.71
N LEU A 149 -38.81 19.36 27.13
CA LEU A 149 -37.87 20.26 27.78
C LEU A 149 -38.36 21.72 27.71
N SER A 150 -38.29 22.46 28.82
CA SER A 150 -38.53 23.90 28.84
C SER A 150 -37.26 24.71 29.19
N ARG A 151 -37.28 26.01 28.87
CA ARG A 151 -36.20 26.92 29.27
C ARG A 151 -36.05 27.04 30.80
N GLY A 152 -37.13 26.89 31.55
CA GLY A 152 -37.13 26.88 33.01
C GLY A 152 -36.36 25.68 33.58
N ASP A 153 -36.51 24.52 32.94
CA ASP A 153 -35.81 23.29 33.30
C ASP A 153 -34.30 23.43 33.08
N LEU A 154 -33.89 23.96 31.93
CA LEU A 154 -32.47 24.25 31.64
C LEU A 154 -31.86 25.25 32.62
N THR A 155 -32.62 26.27 33.01
CA THR A 155 -32.16 27.26 33.99
C THR A 155 -31.96 26.60 35.35
N SER A 156 -32.91 25.78 35.79
CA SER A 156 -32.82 25.02 37.04
C SER A 156 -31.65 24.04 37.03
N PHE A 157 -31.44 23.34 35.92
CA PHE A 157 -30.30 22.44 35.70
C PHE A 157 -28.96 23.16 35.82
N VAL A 158 -28.79 24.31 35.16
CA VAL A 158 -27.53 25.08 35.24
C VAL A 158 -27.31 25.69 36.63
N VAL A 159 -28.37 26.12 37.32
CA VAL A 159 -28.27 26.59 38.71
C VAL A 159 -27.82 25.46 39.64
N ALA A 160 -28.37 24.26 39.48
CA ALA A 160 -27.95 23.10 40.25
C ALA A 160 -26.50 22.70 39.95
N LEU A 161 -26.08 22.73 38.67
CA LEU A 161 -24.70 22.49 38.27
C LEU A 161 -23.72 23.48 38.92
N ARG A 162 -24.08 24.78 38.99
CA ARG A 162 -23.27 25.81 39.68
C ARG A 162 -23.19 25.60 41.19
N ARG A 163 -24.19 25.00 41.81
CA ARG A 163 -24.16 24.64 43.24
C ARG A 163 -23.25 23.43 43.48
N LEU A 164 -23.25 22.47 42.56
CA LEU A 164 -22.38 21.29 42.62
C LEU A 164 -20.91 21.69 42.44
N ASP A 165 -20.58 22.43 41.38
CA ASP A 165 -19.25 23.00 41.16
C ASP A 165 -19.38 24.41 40.56
N ARG A 166 -18.99 25.41 41.33
CA ARG A 166 -19.11 26.82 40.94
C ARG A 166 -18.30 27.14 39.68
N ARG A 167 -17.11 26.57 39.53
CA ARG A 167 -16.19 26.88 38.42
C ARG A 167 -16.69 26.20 37.14
N ILE A 168 -16.93 24.89 37.19
CA ILE A 168 -17.42 24.12 36.03
C ILE A 168 -18.81 24.62 35.62
N GLY A 169 -19.70 24.90 36.57
CA GLY A 169 -21.04 25.43 36.27
C GLY A 169 -21.05 26.85 35.69
N LEU A 170 -19.97 27.63 35.82
CA LEU A 170 -19.82 28.94 35.16
C LEU A 170 -19.16 28.82 33.79
N GLU A 171 -18.06 28.08 33.70
CA GLU A 171 -17.26 27.93 32.49
C GLU A 171 -17.96 27.05 31.43
N CYS A 172 -18.66 25.99 31.86
CA CYS A 172 -19.21 24.95 30.97
C CYS A 172 -20.74 25.01 30.83
N GLN A 173 -21.42 26.04 31.34
CA GLN A 173 -22.90 26.14 31.34
C GLN A 173 -23.54 25.98 29.96
N ASP A 174 -22.93 26.54 28.92
CA ASP A 174 -23.51 26.53 27.58
C ASP A 174 -23.31 25.15 26.94
N THR A 175 -22.15 24.53 27.12
CA THR A 175 -21.94 23.13 26.75
C THR A 175 -22.89 22.20 27.51
N ALA A 176 -23.14 22.45 28.80
CA ALA A 176 -24.08 21.66 29.59
C ALA A 176 -25.52 21.79 29.06
N ARG A 177 -25.98 23.01 28.71
CA ARG A 177 -27.27 23.22 28.04
C ARG A 177 -27.34 22.46 26.71
N ALA A 178 -26.30 22.57 25.89
CA ALA A 178 -26.27 21.91 24.58
C ALA A 178 -26.33 20.38 24.70
N LEU A 179 -25.70 19.78 25.72
CA LEU A 179 -25.81 18.34 26.01
C LEU A 179 -27.23 17.93 26.43
N VAL A 180 -27.96 18.79 27.15
CA VAL A 180 -29.37 18.56 27.49
C VAL A 180 -30.29 18.72 26.29
N LEU A 181 -30.01 19.70 25.41
CA LEU A 181 -30.74 19.81 24.15
C LEU A 181 -30.51 18.55 23.29
N LEU A 182 -29.28 18.01 23.30
CA LEU A 182 -28.91 16.82 22.55
C LEU A 182 -29.66 15.55 23.01
N SER A 183 -30.07 15.46 24.28
CA SER A 183 -30.88 14.35 24.81
C SER A 183 -32.39 14.48 24.56
N SER A 184 -32.84 15.62 23.99
CA SER A 184 -34.25 15.84 23.67
C SER A 184 -34.76 14.86 22.60
N ASP A 185 -36.01 14.42 22.75
CA ASP A 185 -36.74 13.66 21.72
C ASP A 185 -37.28 14.56 20.60
N ASP A 186 -37.33 15.88 20.82
CA ASP A 186 -37.63 16.85 19.76
C ASP A 186 -36.40 17.06 18.87
N TYR A 187 -36.52 16.64 17.61
CA TYR A 187 -35.47 16.72 16.60
C TYR A 187 -34.96 18.15 16.35
N GLU A 188 -35.81 19.17 16.40
CA GLU A 188 -35.40 20.56 16.16
C GLU A 188 -34.57 21.08 17.34
N VAL A 189 -34.98 20.75 18.57
CA VAL A 189 -34.25 21.07 19.79
C VAL A 189 -32.91 20.34 19.85
N GLN A 190 -32.90 19.05 19.49
CA GLN A 190 -31.69 18.25 19.40
C GLN A 190 -30.69 18.81 18.39
N ASP A 191 -31.15 19.28 17.22
CA ASP A 191 -30.28 19.84 16.19
C ASP A 191 -29.57 21.12 16.68
N ILE A 192 -30.25 21.98 17.46
CA ILE A 192 -29.64 23.16 18.08
C ILE A 192 -28.48 22.78 19.00
N GLY A 193 -28.70 21.78 19.86
CA GLY A 193 -27.67 21.25 20.77
C GLY A 193 -26.50 20.65 20.01
N HIS A 194 -26.80 19.81 19.02
CA HIS A 194 -25.82 19.14 18.17
C HIS A 194 -24.94 20.14 17.40
N GLN A 195 -25.54 21.11 16.71
CA GLN A 195 -24.82 22.16 15.99
C GLN A 195 -23.90 22.99 16.89
N TYR A 196 -24.35 23.30 18.11
CA TYR A 196 -23.52 24.04 19.08
C TYR A 196 -22.27 23.24 19.48
N LEU A 197 -22.44 21.94 19.74
CA LEU A 197 -21.34 21.05 20.12
C LEU A 197 -20.39 20.75 18.94
N GLN A 198 -20.87 20.82 17.70
CA GLN A 198 -20.05 20.70 16.49
C GLN A 198 -19.34 22.00 16.08
N SER A 199 -19.42 23.05 16.90
CA SER A 199 -18.87 24.37 16.57
C SER A 199 -19.46 24.99 15.29
N ALA A 200 -20.69 24.59 14.91
CA ALA A 200 -21.37 25.08 13.71
C ALA A 200 -22.12 26.41 13.96
N GLU A 201 -22.46 27.12 12.89
CA GLU A 201 -23.34 28.29 12.94
C GLU A 201 -24.81 27.88 13.21
N GLU A 202 -25.61 28.80 13.75
CA GLU A 202 -27.05 28.59 13.96
C GLU A 202 -27.77 28.37 12.62
N ALA A 203 -28.68 27.40 12.54
CA ALA A 203 -29.54 27.23 11.37
C ALA A 203 -30.55 28.38 11.24
N ASN A 204 -31.16 28.82 12.34
CA ASN A 204 -32.05 29.99 12.37
C ASN A 204 -31.50 31.05 13.34
N PRO A 205 -31.32 32.32 12.90
CA PRO A 205 -30.80 33.36 13.76
C PRO A 205 -31.59 33.52 15.07
N GLY A 206 -30.91 33.36 16.21
CA GLY A 206 -31.50 33.54 17.53
C GLY A 206 -32.16 32.30 18.14
N GLU A 207 -32.13 31.15 17.47
CA GLU A 207 -32.67 29.89 18.01
C GLU A 207 -31.90 29.40 19.25
N ARG A 208 -30.60 29.71 19.39
CA ARG A 208 -29.85 29.36 20.62
C ARG A 208 -30.24 30.25 21.79
N LEU A 209 -30.56 31.51 21.52
CA LEU A 209 -30.93 32.48 22.56
C LEU A 209 -32.25 32.10 23.25
N SER A 210 -33.20 31.50 22.53
CA SER A 210 -34.45 31.02 23.11
C SER A 210 -34.22 29.93 24.16
N TRP A 211 -33.13 29.15 24.02
CA TRP A 211 -32.69 28.12 24.97
C TRP A 211 -31.61 28.59 25.96
N GLY A 212 -31.24 29.88 25.94
CA GLY A 212 -30.25 30.46 26.85
C GLY A 212 -28.79 30.10 26.50
N LEU A 213 -28.54 29.69 25.26
CA LEU A 213 -27.21 29.48 24.69
C LEU A 213 -26.70 30.77 24.01
N ARG A 214 -25.37 30.93 23.94
CA ARG A 214 -24.74 32.01 23.16
C ARG A 214 -24.91 31.76 21.66
N ARG A 215 -25.01 32.85 20.88
CA ARG A 215 -25.10 32.78 19.41
C ARG A 215 -23.88 32.09 18.77
N HIS A 216 -22.68 32.49 19.17
CA HIS A 216 -21.43 31.93 18.66
C HIS A 216 -21.11 30.62 19.37
N ALA A 217 -20.90 29.56 18.59
CA ALA A 217 -20.43 28.29 19.11
C ALA A 217 -18.94 28.39 19.49
N PRO A 218 -18.49 27.71 20.56
CA PRO A 218 -17.09 27.66 20.96
C PRO A 218 -16.27 26.85 19.93
N PRO A 219 -14.94 27.07 19.83
CA PRO A 219 -14.09 26.27 18.98
C PRO A 219 -14.02 24.79 19.47
N PRO A 220 -13.69 23.81 18.60
CA PRO A 220 -13.82 22.39 18.92
C PRO A 220 -12.98 21.92 20.13
N ASP A 221 -11.79 22.47 20.32
CA ASP A 221 -10.92 22.19 21.47
C ASP A 221 -11.59 22.59 22.80
N LEU A 222 -12.29 23.74 22.82
CA LEU A 222 -13.04 24.21 23.98
C LEU A 222 -14.30 23.36 24.22
N VAL A 223 -14.94 22.84 23.16
CA VAL A 223 -16.03 21.86 23.31
C VAL A 223 -15.52 20.60 24.01
N VAL A 224 -14.44 19.99 23.49
CA VAL A 224 -13.82 18.78 24.08
C VAL A 224 -13.45 19.02 25.54
N LYS A 225 -12.82 20.16 25.83
CA LYS A 225 -12.47 20.59 27.19
C LYS A 225 -13.67 20.65 28.12
N ASN A 226 -14.75 21.28 27.67
CA ASN A 226 -15.95 21.46 28.48
C ASN A 226 -16.68 20.13 28.70
N ILE A 227 -16.82 19.29 27.67
CA ILE A 227 -17.43 17.96 27.81
C ILE A 227 -16.60 17.12 28.78
N SER A 228 -15.28 17.06 28.63
CA SER A 228 -14.41 16.27 29.51
C SER A 228 -14.52 16.71 30.97
N ARG A 229 -14.58 18.02 31.24
CA ARG A 229 -14.77 18.56 32.60
C ARG A 229 -16.14 18.22 33.19
N LEU A 230 -17.19 18.23 32.37
CA LEU A 230 -18.53 17.86 32.80
C LEU A 230 -18.61 16.37 33.13
N LEU A 231 -18.06 15.50 32.27
CA LEU A 231 -18.02 14.05 32.50
C LEU A 231 -17.24 13.71 33.78
N ALA A 232 -16.12 14.40 34.01
CA ALA A 232 -15.26 14.23 35.19
C ALA A 232 -15.97 14.46 36.54
N LEU A 233 -17.10 15.17 36.59
CA LEU A 233 -17.93 15.28 37.80
C LEU A 233 -18.56 13.94 38.20
N THR A 234 -18.89 13.11 37.21
CA THR A 234 -19.68 11.89 37.38
C THR A 234 -18.87 10.61 37.27
N GLY A 235 -17.74 10.61 36.57
CA GLY A 235 -16.89 9.44 36.40
C GLY A 235 -15.67 9.68 35.50
N PRO A 236 -14.71 8.72 35.47
CA PRO A 236 -13.55 8.77 34.59
C PRO A 236 -13.93 8.51 33.13
N SER A 237 -13.11 8.98 32.19
CA SER A 237 -13.30 8.77 30.75
C SER A 237 -12.09 8.09 30.11
N VAL A 238 -12.31 7.33 29.03
CA VAL A 238 -11.25 6.80 28.15
C VAL A 238 -11.47 7.34 26.75
N ILE A 239 -10.42 7.89 26.15
CA ILE A 239 -10.37 8.25 24.74
C ILE A 239 -9.37 7.29 24.08
N ALA A 240 -9.90 6.33 23.33
CA ALA A 240 -9.12 5.40 22.53
C ALA A 240 -8.95 5.96 21.11
N ILE A 241 -7.71 5.97 20.62
CA ILE A 241 -7.33 6.45 19.30
C ILE A 241 -6.79 5.24 18.54
N ASP A 242 -7.42 4.93 17.40
CA ASP A 242 -7.08 3.82 16.52
C ASP A 242 -6.80 4.36 15.10
N GLN A 243 -6.27 3.52 14.21
CA GLN A 243 -6.01 3.84 12.80
C GLN A 243 -5.11 5.07 12.57
N ILE A 244 -4.10 5.29 13.40
CA ILE A 244 -3.05 6.29 13.12
C ILE A 244 -2.04 5.80 12.08
N ASP A 245 -1.95 4.49 11.88
CA ASP A 245 -0.98 3.84 11.00
C ASP A 245 -1.09 4.28 9.52
N PRO A 246 -2.29 4.36 8.91
CA PRO A 246 -2.43 4.85 7.53
C PRO A 246 -1.98 6.31 7.36
N LEU A 247 -2.19 7.16 8.36
CA LEU A 247 -1.72 8.56 8.32
C LEU A 247 -0.19 8.63 8.35
N VAL A 248 0.44 7.79 9.16
CA VAL A 248 1.90 7.72 9.25
C VAL A 248 2.49 7.14 7.96
N ALA A 249 1.87 6.11 7.38
CA ALA A 249 2.27 5.51 6.12
C ALA A 249 2.28 6.53 4.97
N VAL A 250 1.22 7.34 4.84
CA VAL A 250 1.14 8.44 3.85
C VAL A 250 2.25 9.47 4.06
N ALA A 251 2.49 9.89 5.31
CA ALA A 251 3.55 10.84 5.64
C ALA A 251 4.97 10.31 5.36
N THR A 252 5.15 8.99 5.31
CA THR A 252 6.44 8.34 4.96
C THR A 252 6.61 8.03 3.47
N LYS A 253 5.52 7.96 2.68
CA LYS A 253 5.56 7.62 1.24
C LYS A 253 6.12 8.75 0.35
N LEU A 254 6.43 9.93 0.87
CA LEU A 254 6.56 11.16 0.09
C LEU A 254 7.94 11.84 -0.02
N PRO A 255 9.09 11.13 -0.15
CA PRO A 255 10.25 11.81 -0.73
C PRO A 255 10.58 11.47 -2.19
N LEU A 256 9.83 10.63 -2.93
CA LEU A 256 10.47 9.94 -4.08
C LEU A 256 9.71 9.75 -5.42
N GLU A 257 8.47 10.22 -5.64
CA GLU A 257 7.81 9.90 -6.94
C GLU A 257 7.37 11.05 -7.86
N THR A 258 7.33 12.32 -7.46
CA THR A 258 6.93 13.38 -8.41
C THR A 258 7.61 14.70 -8.13
N GLY A 259 8.37 15.22 -9.10
CA GLY A 259 8.91 16.58 -9.11
C GLY A 259 7.83 17.68 -9.24
N LEU A 260 6.82 17.65 -8.38
CA LEU A 260 5.80 18.69 -8.21
C LEU A 260 6.09 19.49 -6.93
N THR A 261 5.68 20.74 -6.94
CA THR A 261 6.01 21.71 -5.89
C THR A 261 4.82 21.98 -4.97
N VAL A 262 5.11 22.32 -3.69
CA VAL A 262 4.25 22.95 -2.65
C VAL A 262 3.57 22.00 -1.64
N GLU A 263 3.54 20.68 -1.82
CA GLU A 263 2.86 19.78 -0.86
C GLU A 263 3.76 19.06 0.17
N ASP A 264 5.08 18.97 -0.06
CA ASP A 264 6.02 18.27 0.84
C ASP A 264 6.13 18.88 2.26
N GLY A 265 5.73 20.15 2.41
CA GLY A 265 5.66 20.81 3.71
C GLY A 265 4.37 20.55 4.48
N ARG A 266 3.30 20.08 3.83
CA ARG A 266 1.98 19.88 4.48
C ARG A 266 1.92 18.55 5.22
N ASP A 267 2.48 17.48 4.68
CA ASP A 267 2.34 16.14 5.28
C ASP A 267 3.28 15.90 6.47
N ALA A 268 4.48 16.50 6.47
CA ALA A 268 5.31 16.59 7.67
C ALA A 268 4.63 17.42 8.77
N VAL A 269 4.02 18.56 8.39
CA VAL A 269 3.22 19.39 9.30
C VAL A 269 1.99 18.65 9.83
N LEU A 270 1.38 17.74 9.06
CA LEU A 270 0.26 16.92 9.52
C LEU A 270 0.67 15.94 10.62
N LEU A 271 1.83 15.27 10.48
CA LEU A 271 2.34 14.38 11.53
C LEU A 271 2.71 15.18 12.80
N ASP A 272 3.26 16.38 12.64
CA ASP A 272 3.53 17.30 13.76
C ASP A 272 2.23 17.78 14.44
N GLN A 273 1.19 18.08 13.66
CA GLN A 273 -0.14 18.46 14.17
C GLN A 273 -0.81 17.30 14.92
N LEU A 274 -0.70 16.07 14.41
CA LEU A 274 -1.19 14.87 15.09
C LEU A 274 -0.50 14.69 16.44
N ALA A 275 0.84 14.75 16.45
CA ALA A 275 1.62 14.61 17.66
C ALA A 275 1.32 15.74 18.67
N ALA A 276 1.23 16.99 18.22
CA ALA A 276 0.84 18.13 19.05
C ALA A 276 -0.58 17.99 19.64
N GLY A 277 -1.53 17.47 18.85
CA GLY A 277 -2.90 17.17 19.28
C GLY A 277 -2.93 16.10 20.38
N LEU A 278 -2.21 14.98 20.17
CA LEU A 278 -2.06 13.91 21.16
C LEU A 278 -1.44 14.43 22.47
N MET A 279 -0.41 15.29 22.38
CA MET A 279 0.22 15.89 23.54
C MET A 279 -0.74 16.80 24.30
N SER A 280 -1.47 17.65 23.59
CA SER A 280 -2.39 18.62 24.17
C SER A 280 -3.64 17.96 24.79
N LEU A 281 -4.04 16.79 24.31
CA LEU A 281 -5.23 16.07 24.80
C LEU A 281 -5.21 15.84 26.31
N ARG A 282 -4.05 15.49 26.88
CA ARG A 282 -3.90 15.28 28.32
C ARG A 282 -4.10 16.57 29.13
N ASP A 283 -3.62 17.70 28.61
CA ASP A 283 -3.70 19.01 29.29
C ASP A 283 -5.12 19.61 29.20
N VAL A 284 -5.83 19.31 28.12
CA VAL A 284 -7.19 19.82 27.86
C VAL A 284 -8.26 19.00 28.60
N SER A 285 -8.03 17.70 28.77
CA SER A 285 -8.96 16.79 29.41
C SER A 285 -8.83 16.74 30.95
N ARG A 286 -9.82 16.16 31.63
CA ARG A 286 -9.81 15.90 33.07
C ARG A 286 -10.32 14.50 33.38
N ARG A 287 -9.61 13.79 34.27
CA ARG A 287 -9.93 12.40 34.65
C ARG A 287 -10.14 11.51 33.41
N THR A 288 -9.34 11.76 32.37
CA THR A 288 -9.44 11.08 31.07
C THR A 288 -8.14 10.33 30.77
N LEU A 289 -8.24 9.02 30.55
CA LEU A 289 -7.14 8.20 30.07
C LEU A 289 -7.10 8.22 28.53
N SER A 290 -5.98 8.62 27.96
CA SER A 290 -5.73 8.50 26.52
C SER A 290 -5.10 7.15 26.21
N VAL A 291 -5.70 6.38 25.30
CA VAL A 291 -5.20 5.09 24.82
C VAL A 291 -4.92 5.21 23.32
N VAL A 292 -3.72 4.88 22.87
CA VAL A 292 -3.33 4.92 21.45
C VAL A 292 -2.99 3.50 21.01
N ALA A 293 -3.70 2.96 20.01
CA ALA A 293 -3.40 1.67 19.40
C ALA A 293 -2.74 1.89 18.03
N CYS A 294 -1.55 1.32 17.83
CA CYS A 294 -0.81 1.47 16.57
C CYS A 294 0.24 0.38 16.33
N LEU A 295 0.81 0.37 15.14
CA LEU A 295 1.97 -0.45 14.79
C LEU A 295 3.22 0.04 15.54
N PRO A 296 4.14 -0.86 15.90
CA PRO A 296 5.41 -0.49 16.52
C PRO A 296 6.21 0.53 15.68
N GLU A 297 6.23 0.38 14.34
CA GLU A 297 6.95 1.30 13.45
C GLU A 297 6.35 2.71 13.48
N SER A 298 5.01 2.82 13.46
CA SER A 298 4.31 4.10 13.53
C SER A 298 4.57 4.84 14.85
N TRP A 299 4.60 4.11 15.96
CA TRP A 299 4.92 4.69 17.26
C TRP A 299 6.35 5.23 17.34
N LEU A 300 7.32 4.51 16.77
CA LEU A 300 8.71 4.97 16.69
C LEU A 300 8.83 6.28 15.91
N LEU A 301 8.11 6.42 14.80
CA LEU A 301 8.10 7.65 14.00
C LEU A 301 7.51 8.84 14.76
N ILE A 302 6.42 8.64 15.49
CA ILE A 302 5.82 9.68 16.36
C ILE A 302 6.81 10.10 17.45
N LYS A 303 7.53 9.13 18.02
CA LYS A 303 8.51 9.34 19.10
C LYS A 303 9.78 10.04 18.63
N ASP A 304 10.28 9.74 17.43
CA ASP A 304 11.54 10.27 16.90
C ASP A 304 11.40 11.68 16.32
N ARG A 305 10.22 12.06 15.81
CA ARG A 305 9.99 13.41 15.26
C ARG A 305 9.61 14.46 16.29
N THR A 306 9.24 14.07 17.51
CA THR A 306 8.84 15.00 18.56
C THR A 306 9.99 15.33 19.51
N VAL A 307 10.09 16.60 19.91
CA VAL A 307 11.06 17.09 20.89
C VAL A 307 10.73 16.49 22.27
N ASN A 308 11.46 15.44 22.69
CA ASN A 308 11.62 14.86 24.04
C ASN A 308 10.41 14.70 25.01
N THR A 309 9.17 15.05 24.64
CA THR A 309 8.03 15.21 25.57
C THR A 309 6.98 14.09 25.52
N VAL A 310 6.98 13.25 24.47
CA VAL A 310 6.03 12.14 24.34
C VAL A 310 6.28 11.05 25.39
N ARG A 311 7.55 10.76 25.70
CA ARG A 311 7.96 9.74 26.68
C ARG A 311 7.45 10.01 28.11
N ASP A 312 7.25 11.29 28.46
CA ASP A 312 6.76 11.69 29.79
C ASP A 312 5.23 11.68 29.90
N ARG A 313 4.52 11.58 28.76
CA ARG A 313 3.05 11.67 28.69
C ARG A 313 2.36 10.37 28.34
N PHE A 314 3.08 9.37 27.83
CA PHE A 314 2.59 8.02 27.56
C PHE A 314 3.53 6.97 28.19
N ARG A 315 2.97 5.97 28.87
CA ARG A 315 3.73 4.80 29.36
C ARG A 315 4.06 3.88 28.18
N GLU A 316 5.30 3.40 28.11
CA GLU A 316 5.78 2.57 27.00
C GLU A 316 5.29 1.10 27.07
N THR A 317 4.73 0.69 25.91
CA THR A 317 4.74 -0.63 25.27
C THR A 317 4.19 -1.84 26.02
N LEU A 318 2.86 -1.94 26.05
CA LEU A 318 2.18 -3.23 26.20
C LEU A 318 2.06 -3.84 24.80
N GLN A 319 2.99 -4.74 24.46
CA GLN A 319 3.02 -5.38 23.15
C GLN A 319 1.95 -6.48 23.07
N LEU A 320 1.10 -6.41 22.04
CA LEU A 320 0.22 -7.51 21.70
C LEU A 320 1.05 -8.61 21.04
N HIS A 321 1.21 -9.72 21.75
CA HIS A 321 1.92 -10.89 21.29
C HIS A 321 1.01 -11.85 20.50
N ARG A 322 1.61 -12.90 19.94
CA ARG A 322 0.88 -14.07 19.41
C ARG A 322 0.08 -14.74 20.54
N ILE A 323 -0.74 -15.73 20.19
CA ILE A 323 -1.52 -16.48 21.17
C ILE A 323 -0.56 -17.03 22.25
N PRO A 324 -0.75 -16.68 23.53
CA PRO A 324 0.26 -16.95 24.55
C PRO A 324 0.31 -18.43 24.98
N THR A 325 -0.82 -19.15 24.90
CA THR A 325 -0.88 -20.58 25.25
C THR A 325 -1.82 -21.37 24.33
N VAL A 326 -1.60 -22.68 24.28
CA VAL A 326 -2.43 -23.66 23.53
C VAL A 326 -3.89 -23.59 24.00
N GLU A 327 -4.10 -23.48 25.31
CA GLU A 327 -5.43 -23.42 25.94
C GLU A 327 -6.20 -22.18 25.49
N ILE A 328 -5.52 -21.03 25.37
CA ILE A 328 -6.13 -19.78 24.90
C ILE A 328 -6.49 -19.89 23.41
N GLY A 329 -5.61 -20.46 22.59
CA GLY A 329 -5.90 -20.74 21.18
C GLY A 329 -7.13 -21.63 20.99
N ARG A 330 -7.25 -22.68 21.80
CA ARG A 330 -8.41 -23.57 21.83
C ARG A 330 -9.68 -22.85 22.27
N ALA A 331 -9.61 -22.11 23.38
CA ALA A 331 -10.74 -21.37 23.92
C ALA A 331 -11.33 -20.38 22.89
N ILE A 332 -10.48 -19.75 22.05
CA ILE A 332 -10.90 -18.80 20.99
C ILE A 332 -11.91 -19.46 20.04
N ILE A 333 -11.64 -20.71 19.69
CA ILE A 333 -12.51 -21.48 18.80
C ILE A 333 -13.72 -22.03 19.55
N GLU A 334 -13.54 -22.62 20.73
CA GLU A 334 -14.65 -23.20 21.52
C GLU A 334 -15.77 -22.20 21.78
N ARG A 335 -15.41 -20.99 22.21
CA ARG A 335 -16.40 -19.97 22.55
C ARG A 335 -17.17 -19.46 21.33
N ARG A 336 -16.51 -19.38 20.17
CA ARG A 336 -17.14 -19.00 18.89
C ARG A 336 -18.03 -20.11 18.35
N PHE A 337 -17.58 -21.36 18.44
CA PHE A 337 -18.28 -22.53 17.92
C PHE A 337 -19.49 -22.85 18.77
N GLY A 338 -19.35 -22.85 20.09
CA GLY A 338 -20.43 -23.12 21.02
C GLY A 338 -21.65 -22.21 20.82
N ALA A 339 -21.42 -20.90 20.69
CA ALA A 339 -22.50 -19.93 20.44
C ALA A 339 -23.26 -20.21 19.13
N ARG A 340 -22.55 -20.65 18.08
CA ARG A 340 -23.14 -20.95 16.78
C ARG A 340 -23.83 -22.31 16.76
N PHE A 341 -23.23 -23.35 17.32
CA PHE A 341 -23.83 -24.67 17.43
C PHE A 341 -25.11 -24.68 18.26
N GLN A 342 -25.13 -23.94 19.38
CA GLN A 342 -26.34 -23.75 20.17
C GLN A 342 -27.46 -23.09 19.35
N SER A 343 -27.15 -22.08 18.52
CA SER A 343 -28.15 -21.39 17.70
C SER A 343 -28.80 -22.27 16.62
N VAL A 344 -28.17 -23.39 16.26
CA VAL A 344 -28.69 -24.37 15.29
C VAL A 344 -29.06 -25.71 15.93
N GLU A 345 -29.09 -25.76 17.27
CA GLU A 345 -29.41 -26.96 18.06
C GLU A 345 -28.59 -28.19 17.65
N PHE A 346 -27.30 -27.97 17.34
CA PHE A 346 -26.38 -29.05 16.98
C PHE A 346 -25.48 -29.38 18.17
N ASP A 347 -25.41 -30.67 18.51
CA ASP A 347 -24.50 -31.19 19.54
C ASP A 347 -23.22 -31.70 18.86
N PRO A 348 -22.08 -30.97 18.95
CA PRO A 348 -20.85 -31.37 18.29
C PRO A 348 -20.15 -32.52 19.05
N PRO A 349 -19.42 -33.41 18.36
CA PRO A 349 -18.66 -34.49 19.01
C PRO A 349 -17.66 -33.99 20.06
N TYR A 350 -17.12 -32.79 19.86
CA TYR A 350 -16.28 -32.06 20.80
C TYR A 350 -16.39 -30.54 20.51
N PRO A 351 -16.06 -29.67 21.49
CA PRO A 351 -16.36 -28.24 21.41
C PRO A 351 -15.74 -27.47 20.23
N THR A 352 -14.60 -27.93 19.71
CA THR A 352 -13.88 -27.31 18.58
C THR A 352 -14.14 -27.97 17.23
N TRP A 353 -15.11 -28.90 17.13
CA TRP A 353 -15.37 -29.66 15.91
C TRP A 353 -15.58 -28.75 14.68
N PRO A 354 -14.88 -28.96 13.55
CA PRO A 354 -14.09 -30.14 13.17
C PRO A 354 -12.57 -30.08 13.49
N VAL A 355 -12.10 -29.18 14.35
CA VAL A 355 -10.67 -29.01 14.68
C VAL A 355 -10.25 -29.80 15.91
N LEU A 356 -9.37 -30.79 15.77
CA LEU A 356 -8.91 -31.62 16.88
C LEU A 356 -8.12 -30.82 17.92
N ALA A 357 -8.15 -31.29 19.17
CA ALA A 357 -7.40 -30.67 20.26
C ALA A 357 -5.89 -30.57 19.96
N SER A 358 -5.31 -31.57 19.28
CA SER A 358 -3.89 -31.59 18.89
C SER A 358 -3.51 -30.48 17.91
N ALA A 359 -4.48 -29.94 17.15
CA ALA A 359 -4.18 -28.88 16.19
C ALA A 359 -3.77 -27.58 16.90
N PHE A 360 -4.27 -27.36 18.13
CA PHE A 360 -3.97 -26.17 18.90
C PHE A 360 -2.55 -26.16 19.49
N ASP A 361 -1.80 -27.27 19.41
CA ASP A 361 -0.37 -27.28 19.77
C ASP A 361 0.43 -26.26 18.92
N ASP A 362 -0.03 -26.02 17.68
CA ASP A 362 0.55 -25.02 16.77
C ASP A 362 0.02 -23.59 17.07
N ALA A 363 -1.00 -23.41 17.91
CA ALA A 363 -1.67 -22.12 18.10
C ALA A 363 -0.75 -20.97 18.54
N PRO A 364 0.29 -21.16 19.38
CA PRO A 364 1.21 -20.09 19.75
C PRO A 364 1.99 -19.45 18.58
N ASP A 365 2.10 -20.15 17.45
CA ASP A 365 2.74 -19.61 16.24
C ASP A 365 1.82 -18.66 15.44
N PHE A 366 0.53 -18.64 15.76
CA PHE A 366 -0.48 -17.85 15.04
C PHE A 366 -0.89 -16.60 15.82
N THR A 367 -1.25 -15.56 15.07
CA THR A 367 -2.06 -14.46 15.63
C THR A 367 -3.52 -14.92 15.74
N PRO A 368 -4.34 -14.31 16.62
CA PRO A 368 -5.77 -14.63 16.70
C PRO A 368 -6.49 -14.57 15.34
N ARG A 369 -6.18 -13.58 14.50
CA ARG A 369 -6.75 -13.46 13.14
C ARG A 369 -6.27 -14.61 12.24
N ALA A 370 -4.98 -14.94 12.25
CA ALA A 370 -4.43 -16.02 11.42
C ALA A 370 -5.01 -17.39 11.82
N LEU A 371 -5.21 -17.64 13.12
CA LEU A 371 -5.89 -18.83 13.63
C LEU A 371 -7.31 -18.93 13.07
N LEU A 372 -8.10 -17.85 13.16
CA LEU A 372 -9.48 -17.81 12.66
C LEU A 372 -9.54 -18.00 11.14
N GLN A 373 -8.64 -17.38 10.38
CA GLN A 373 -8.54 -17.57 8.93
C GLN A 373 -8.23 -19.03 8.58
N ARG A 374 -7.31 -19.66 9.31
CA ARG A 374 -6.92 -21.06 9.06
C ARG A 374 -8.05 -22.04 9.36
N VAL A 375 -8.74 -21.85 10.48
CA VAL A 375 -9.90 -22.66 10.87
C VAL A 375 -11.07 -22.41 9.91
N GLY A 376 -11.29 -21.15 9.51
CA GLY A 376 -12.30 -20.78 8.52
C GLY A 376 -12.07 -21.43 7.16
N ALA A 377 -10.84 -21.41 6.66
CA ALA A 377 -10.47 -22.08 5.42
C ALA A 377 -10.78 -23.58 5.46
N HIS A 378 -10.51 -24.25 6.59
CA HIS A 378 -10.81 -25.66 6.78
C HIS A 378 -12.32 -25.96 6.80
N VAL A 379 -13.11 -25.15 7.51
CA VAL A 379 -14.58 -25.28 7.51
C VAL A 379 -15.14 -25.11 6.10
N GLN A 380 -14.67 -24.12 5.34
CA GLN A 380 -15.07 -23.91 3.94
C GLN A 380 -14.66 -25.07 3.04
N SER A 381 -13.50 -25.68 3.28
CA SER A 381 -13.05 -26.88 2.59
C SER A 381 -13.99 -28.07 2.82
N CYS A 382 -14.41 -28.30 4.07
CA CYS A 382 -15.38 -29.35 4.42
C CYS A 382 -16.75 -29.11 3.77
N LEU A 383 -17.23 -27.85 3.77
CA LEU A 383 -18.48 -27.47 3.13
C LEU A 383 -18.46 -27.69 1.62
N ARG A 384 -17.35 -27.34 0.96
CA ARG A 384 -17.16 -27.45 -0.49
C ARG A 384 -17.01 -28.89 -0.95
N THR A 385 -16.27 -29.72 -0.20
CA THR A 385 -16.06 -31.13 -0.54
C THR A 385 -17.24 -32.03 -0.17
N GLY A 386 -18.14 -31.56 0.69
CA GLY A 386 -19.26 -32.37 1.19
C GLY A 386 -18.82 -33.48 2.17
N GLU A 387 -17.56 -33.45 2.61
CA GLU A 387 -16.93 -34.41 3.51
C GLU A 387 -16.41 -33.67 4.74
N VAL A 388 -16.73 -34.17 5.94
CA VAL A 388 -16.17 -33.61 7.18
C VAL A 388 -14.82 -34.29 7.40
N ARG A 389 -13.75 -33.51 7.36
CA ARG A 389 -12.40 -33.96 7.72
C ARG A 389 -12.01 -33.29 9.02
N GLU A 390 -11.34 -34.03 9.90
CA GLU A 390 -10.88 -33.47 11.17
C GLU A 390 -9.49 -32.84 10.98
N LEU A 391 -9.33 -31.58 11.40
CA LEU A 391 -8.05 -30.88 11.31
C LEU A 391 -7.15 -31.30 12.48
N ALA A 392 -6.03 -31.95 12.18
CA ALA A 392 -5.09 -32.47 13.18
C ALA A 392 -3.95 -31.50 13.52
N ARG A 393 -3.52 -30.66 12.56
CA ARG A 393 -2.54 -29.58 12.74
C ARG A 393 -2.97 -28.30 12.02
N LEU A 394 -2.71 -27.14 12.62
CA LEU A 394 -3.00 -25.86 11.97
C LEU A 394 -2.05 -25.58 10.80
N THR A 395 -0.87 -26.21 10.79
CA THR A 395 0.11 -26.09 9.69
C THR A 395 -0.20 -26.97 8.47
N ASP A 396 -1.18 -27.87 8.55
CA ASP A 396 -1.47 -28.79 7.44
C ASP A 396 -1.85 -28.00 6.18
N VAL A 397 -1.26 -28.33 5.03
CA VAL A 397 -1.63 -27.69 3.75
C VAL A 397 -2.69 -28.55 3.09
N GLU A 398 -3.91 -28.02 3.03
CA GLU A 398 -4.98 -28.69 2.29
C GLU A 398 -4.86 -28.40 0.78
N PRO A 399 -4.90 -29.43 -0.08
CA PRO A 399 -5.06 -29.24 -1.52
C PRO A 399 -6.43 -28.60 -1.77
N ILE A 400 -6.48 -27.49 -2.49
CA ILE A 400 -7.73 -26.91 -3.00
C ILE A 400 -8.16 -27.75 -4.21
N PRO A 401 -9.21 -28.59 -4.15
CA PRO A 401 -9.71 -29.25 -5.35
C PRO A 401 -10.55 -28.24 -6.12
N ALA A 402 -10.27 -28.05 -7.40
CA ALA A 402 -11.11 -27.26 -8.30
C ALA A 402 -12.41 -28.04 -8.57
N GLN A 403 -13.45 -27.79 -7.78
CA GLN A 403 -14.83 -28.10 -8.16
C GLN A 403 -15.63 -26.79 -8.20
N PRO A 404 -16.46 -26.58 -9.23
CA PRO A 404 -17.35 -25.42 -9.29
C PRO A 404 -18.34 -25.44 -8.12
N PRO A 405 -18.79 -24.26 -7.63
CA PRO A 405 -19.74 -24.17 -6.53
C PRO A 405 -20.99 -25.00 -6.85
N GLY A 406 -21.43 -25.79 -5.86
CA GLY A 406 -22.61 -26.64 -6.00
C GLY A 406 -23.78 -25.85 -6.54
N VAL A 407 -24.31 -26.29 -7.68
CA VAL A 407 -25.48 -25.70 -8.32
C VAL A 407 -26.65 -25.85 -7.34
N ALA A 408 -27.11 -24.74 -6.76
CA ALA A 408 -28.39 -24.72 -6.07
C ALA A 408 -29.47 -25.20 -7.04
N ASN A 409 -30.38 -26.06 -6.60
CA ASN A 409 -31.50 -26.51 -7.43
C ASN A 409 -32.25 -25.26 -7.94
N GLY A 410 -32.55 -25.21 -9.25
CA GLY A 410 -33.19 -24.04 -9.88
C GLY A 410 -34.52 -23.64 -9.24
N ASP A 411 -35.22 -24.59 -8.61
CA ASP A 411 -36.49 -24.37 -7.93
C ASP A 411 -36.34 -23.57 -6.62
N ASP A 412 -35.25 -23.74 -5.87
CA ASP A 412 -35.01 -23.02 -4.61
C ASP A 412 -34.65 -21.53 -4.85
N LEU A 413 -33.97 -21.24 -5.96
CA LEU A 413 -33.66 -19.86 -6.37
C LEU A 413 -34.91 -19.10 -6.86
N ALA A 414 -35.87 -19.80 -7.48
CA ALA A 414 -37.12 -19.21 -7.96
C ALA A 414 -38.04 -18.78 -6.81
N ALA A 415 -38.04 -19.51 -5.68
CA ALA A 415 -38.76 -19.10 -4.47
C ALA A 415 -38.21 -17.80 -3.88
N LEU A 416 -36.88 -17.65 -3.85
CA LEU A 416 -36.22 -16.40 -3.43
C LEU A 416 -36.47 -15.26 -4.41
N ASP A 417 -36.50 -15.53 -5.72
CA ASP A 417 -36.89 -14.54 -6.75
C ASP A 417 -38.31 -14.00 -6.48
N ALA A 418 -39.28 -14.87 -6.20
CA ALA A 418 -40.66 -14.47 -5.90
C ALA A 418 -40.76 -13.67 -4.59
N ARG A 419 -40.10 -14.14 -3.52
CA ARG A 419 -40.06 -13.45 -2.23
C ARG A 419 -39.41 -12.08 -2.32
N PHE A 420 -38.34 -11.95 -3.11
CA PHE A 420 -37.68 -10.67 -3.36
C PHE A 420 -38.63 -9.67 -4.03
N GLN A 421 -39.40 -10.08 -5.05
CA GLN A 421 -40.37 -9.20 -5.70
C GLN A 421 -41.52 -8.79 -4.78
N GLU A 422 -42.02 -9.70 -3.95
CA GLU A 422 -43.03 -9.41 -2.92
C GLU A 422 -42.54 -8.31 -1.95
N LEU A 423 -41.33 -8.48 -1.42
CA LEU A 423 -40.72 -7.53 -0.49
C LEU A 423 -40.45 -6.16 -1.14
N ARG A 424 -40.07 -6.12 -2.43
CA ARG A 424 -39.92 -4.85 -3.17
C ARG A 424 -41.24 -4.11 -3.33
N ALA A 425 -42.34 -4.84 -3.58
CA ALA A 425 -43.66 -4.24 -3.75
C ALA A 425 -44.21 -3.63 -2.44
N GLY A 426 -43.84 -4.19 -1.28
CA GLY A 426 -44.27 -3.73 0.05
C GLY A 426 -43.35 -2.69 0.72
N ALA A 427 -42.31 -2.20 0.05
CA ALA A 427 -41.32 -1.33 0.68
C ALA A 427 -41.82 0.11 0.91
N ASP A 428 -41.76 0.58 2.17
CA ASP A 428 -41.98 1.99 2.53
C ASP A 428 -40.69 2.81 2.31
N LEU A 429 -40.78 3.83 1.45
CA LEU A 429 -39.67 4.69 1.06
C LEU A 429 -39.70 6.06 1.76
N ALA A 430 -40.83 6.43 2.38
CA ALA A 430 -41.07 7.79 2.84
C ALA A 430 -40.10 8.22 3.94
N ALA A 431 -39.71 7.28 4.81
CA ALA A 431 -38.77 7.55 5.90
C ALA A 431 -37.34 7.90 5.42
N ALA A 432 -36.91 7.29 4.31
CA ALA A 432 -35.55 7.48 3.78
C ALA A 432 -35.35 8.83 3.07
N LEU A 433 -36.44 9.44 2.59
CA LEU A 433 -36.45 10.72 1.89
C LEU A 433 -36.94 11.89 2.76
N ASP A 434 -37.34 11.61 4.00
CA ASP A 434 -37.82 12.60 4.96
C ASP A 434 -36.62 13.21 5.73
N PRO A 435 -36.41 14.55 5.68
CA PRO A 435 -35.30 15.21 6.37
C PRO A 435 -35.22 14.97 7.89
N ARG A 436 -36.33 14.57 8.52
CA ARG A 436 -36.40 14.28 9.96
C ARG A 436 -36.06 12.82 10.28
N ARG A 437 -36.21 11.91 9.31
CA ARG A 437 -36.07 10.45 9.49
C ARG A 437 -34.95 9.81 8.66
N GLU A 438 -34.31 10.58 7.77
CA GLU A 438 -33.20 10.12 6.92
C GLU A 438 -32.07 9.47 7.73
N ASP A 439 -31.73 10.05 8.88
CA ASP A 439 -30.64 9.59 9.75
C ASP A 439 -30.95 8.25 10.44
N GLU A 440 -32.23 7.87 10.52
CA GLU A 440 -32.68 6.59 11.08
C GLU A 440 -32.86 5.54 9.98
N ALA A 441 -33.47 5.91 8.86
CA ALA A 441 -33.87 4.97 7.81
C ALA A 441 -32.73 4.61 6.84
N MET A 442 -31.92 5.60 6.42
CA MET A 442 -30.92 5.41 5.37
C MET A 442 -29.76 4.48 5.75
N PRO A 443 -29.20 4.53 6.98
CA PRO A 443 -28.08 3.67 7.34
C PRO A 443 -28.38 2.18 7.21
N ALA A 444 -29.57 1.75 7.65
CA ALA A 444 -29.96 0.34 7.56
C ALA A 444 -30.16 -0.15 6.12
N LEU A 445 -30.64 0.73 5.23
CA LEU A 445 -30.82 0.42 3.80
C LEU A 445 -29.46 0.32 3.09
N LEU A 446 -28.57 1.29 3.30
CA LEU A 446 -27.22 1.27 2.72
C LEU A 446 -26.40 0.10 3.24
N ALA A 447 -26.51 -0.23 4.53
CA ALA A 447 -25.82 -1.36 5.11
C ALA A 447 -26.25 -2.69 4.47
N ALA A 448 -27.56 -2.90 4.28
CA ALA A 448 -28.08 -4.08 3.60
C ALA A 448 -27.62 -4.15 2.13
N ALA A 449 -27.66 -3.02 1.41
CA ALA A 449 -27.22 -2.92 0.02
C ALA A 449 -25.74 -3.28 -0.16
N LEU A 450 -24.87 -2.69 0.66
CA LEU A 450 -23.42 -2.91 0.61
C LEU A 450 -23.06 -4.31 1.08
N THR A 451 -23.75 -4.86 2.09
CA THR A 451 -23.57 -6.26 2.52
C THR A 451 -23.93 -7.24 1.40
N ALA A 452 -25.05 -7.02 0.72
CA ALA A 452 -25.44 -7.82 -0.44
C ALA A 452 -24.43 -7.67 -1.60
N TRP A 453 -23.95 -6.45 -1.86
CA TRP A 453 -22.93 -6.20 -2.89
C TRP A 453 -21.59 -6.89 -2.59
N ILE A 454 -21.15 -6.94 -1.33
CA ILE A 454 -19.97 -7.71 -0.92
C ILE A 454 -20.23 -9.20 -1.18
N ALA A 455 -21.38 -9.73 -0.73
CA ALA A 455 -21.75 -11.13 -0.91
C ALA A 455 -21.78 -11.57 -2.39
N GLU A 456 -22.24 -10.69 -3.29
CA GLU A 456 -22.28 -10.90 -4.73
C GLU A 456 -20.91 -11.15 -5.41
N ARG A 457 -19.81 -10.82 -4.72
CA ARG A 457 -18.44 -10.97 -5.24
C ARG A 457 -17.87 -12.37 -5.10
N GLY A 458 -18.45 -13.24 -4.27
CA GLY A 458 -17.96 -14.62 -4.09
C GLY A 458 -16.59 -14.66 -3.41
N ASP A 459 -15.57 -15.19 -4.09
CA ASP A 459 -14.23 -15.44 -3.51
C ASP A 459 -13.47 -14.16 -3.10
N ASP A 460 -13.84 -12.98 -3.65
CA ASP A 460 -13.25 -11.67 -3.32
C ASP A 460 -13.89 -10.97 -2.09
N GLN A 461 -14.82 -11.64 -1.38
CA GLN A 461 -15.51 -11.07 -0.21
C GLN A 461 -14.56 -10.58 0.89
N GLY A 462 -13.45 -11.29 1.12
CA GLY A 462 -12.52 -11.00 2.22
C GLY A 462 -11.71 -9.70 2.09
N ALA A 463 -11.71 -9.06 0.92
CA ALA A 463 -10.98 -7.81 0.68
C ALA A 463 -11.79 -6.56 1.05
N PHE A 464 -13.10 -6.70 1.26
CA PHE A 464 -14.02 -5.59 1.52
C PHE A 464 -14.65 -5.70 2.91
N ALA A 465 -14.74 -4.58 3.61
CA ALA A 465 -15.39 -4.47 4.91
C ALA A 465 -16.37 -3.30 4.92
N LEU A 466 -17.47 -3.46 5.65
CA LEU A 466 -18.49 -2.43 5.82
C LEU A 466 -18.48 -1.98 7.29
N ASP A 467 -18.51 -0.67 7.52
CA ASP A 467 -18.70 -0.15 8.87
C ASP A 467 -20.09 -0.54 9.41
N PRO A 468 -20.20 -0.97 10.68
CA PRO A 468 -21.45 -1.25 11.33
C PRO A 468 -22.33 0.00 11.45
N PRO A 469 -23.61 -0.19 11.81
CA PRO A 469 -24.58 0.89 11.82
C PRO A 469 -24.13 2.08 12.69
N PRO A 470 -24.22 3.30 12.16
CA PRO A 470 -23.74 4.49 12.86
C PRO A 470 -24.76 4.97 13.94
N SER A 471 -24.42 6.02 14.70
CA SER A 471 -25.31 6.57 15.74
C SER A 471 -26.57 7.25 15.17
N ARG A 472 -27.48 7.73 16.04
CA ARG A 472 -28.74 8.40 15.65
C ARG A 472 -28.56 9.68 14.83
N LYS A 473 -27.40 10.35 14.92
CA LYS A 473 -27.10 11.61 14.21
C LYS A 473 -25.71 11.55 13.61
N PRO A 474 -25.47 10.61 12.69
CA PRO A 474 -24.12 10.33 12.28
C PRO A 474 -23.62 11.38 11.29
N ALA A 475 -22.31 11.49 11.07
CA ALA A 475 -21.78 12.33 9.98
C ALA A 475 -21.86 11.63 8.61
N LEU A 476 -21.81 10.29 8.61
CA LEU A 476 -21.90 9.41 7.44
C LEU A 476 -22.95 8.34 7.70
N HIS A 477 -23.73 7.95 6.69
CA HIS A 477 -24.74 6.88 6.82
C HIS A 477 -24.17 5.49 6.56
N ALA A 478 -23.12 5.37 5.74
CA ALA A 478 -22.38 4.13 5.54
C ALA A 478 -20.95 4.42 5.04
N ARG A 479 -20.02 3.49 5.30
CA ARG A 479 -18.66 3.53 4.74
C ARG A 479 -18.20 2.12 4.38
N LEU A 480 -17.88 1.92 3.10
CA LEU A 480 -17.29 0.70 2.57
C LEU A 480 -15.76 0.89 2.52
N ARG A 481 -15.02 -0.15 2.87
CA ARG A 481 -13.56 -0.15 2.85
C ARG A 481 -13.03 -1.34 2.07
N ARG A 482 -11.91 -1.14 1.39
CA ARG A 482 -11.13 -2.18 0.74
C ARG A 482 -9.69 -2.11 1.22
N SER A 483 -9.17 -3.23 1.71
CA SER A 483 -7.75 -3.36 2.01
C SER A 483 -6.96 -3.40 0.70
N LEU A 484 -6.07 -2.43 0.48
CA LEU A 484 -5.14 -2.40 -0.67
C LEU A 484 -3.83 -3.11 -0.31
N ASP A 485 -3.36 -2.92 0.91
CA ASP A 485 -2.16 -3.55 1.46
C ASP A 485 -2.37 -3.83 2.95
N GLU A 486 -2.43 -5.11 3.30
CA GLU A 486 -2.61 -5.53 4.71
C GLU A 486 -1.40 -5.21 5.60
N THR A 487 -0.22 -4.94 5.02
CA THR A 487 1.03 -4.67 5.77
C THR A 487 1.24 -3.20 6.11
N THR A 488 0.63 -2.28 5.36
CA THR A 488 0.71 -0.83 5.61
C THR A 488 -0.62 -0.25 6.11
N GLU A 489 -1.62 -1.10 6.34
CA GLU A 489 -3.02 -0.72 6.60
C GLU A 489 -3.57 0.27 5.55
N ASP A 490 -3.06 0.21 4.30
CA ASP A 490 -3.51 1.09 3.23
C ASP A 490 -4.90 0.65 2.75
N GLU A 491 -5.88 1.53 2.91
CA GLU A 491 -7.29 1.24 2.65
C GLU A 491 -7.90 2.25 1.68
N ARG A 492 -8.73 1.74 0.77
CA ARG A 492 -9.60 2.57 -0.06
C ARG A 492 -10.98 2.69 0.57
N HIS A 493 -11.50 3.91 0.68
CA HIS A 493 -12.77 4.18 1.38
C HIS A 493 -13.83 4.75 0.42
N TRP A 494 -15.08 4.31 0.57
CA TRP A 494 -16.26 4.89 -0.06
C TRP A 494 -17.30 5.23 1.01
N ALA A 495 -17.47 6.52 1.29
CA ALA A 495 -18.38 7.05 2.28
C ALA A 495 -19.69 7.54 1.64
N PHE A 496 -20.83 7.28 2.28
CA PHE A 496 -22.15 7.64 1.78
C PHE A 496 -22.90 8.50 2.80
N ARG A 497 -23.59 9.55 2.32
CA ARG A 497 -24.43 10.41 3.17
C ARG A 497 -25.65 10.93 2.41
N ALA A 498 -26.86 10.63 2.88
CA ALA A 498 -28.07 11.24 2.39
C ALA A 498 -28.33 12.61 3.04
N ILE A 499 -28.81 13.56 2.24
CA ILE A 499 -29.19 14.91 2.67
C ILE A 499 -30.46 15.35 1.95
N ALA A 500 -31.61 15.16 2.59
CA ALA A 500 -32.94 15.55 2.13
C ALA A 500 -33.34 16.97 2.58
N SER A 501 -32.68 17.53 3.60
CA SER A 501 -33.01 18.87 4.13
C SER A 501 -32.91 19.98 3.10
N ASP A 502 -33.94 20.85 3.04
CA ASP A 502 -33.98 22.04 2.18
C ASP A 502 -33.56 23.33 2.91
N ASN A 503 -33.32 23.27 4.22
CA ASN A 503 -32.70 24.39 4.94
C ASN A 503 -31.22 24.53 4.53
N ALA A 504 -30.86 25.70 4.00
CA ALA A 504 -29.52 25.98 3.47
C ALA A 504 -28.40 25.75 4.50
N ARG A 505 -28.57 26.21 5.75
CA ARG A 505 -27.54 26.08 6.79
C ARG A 505 -27.43 24.64 7.28
N ALA A 506 -28.55 23.96 7.46
CA ALA A 506 -28.56 22.55 7.86
C ALA A 506 -27.96 21.64 6.78
N ALA A 507 -28.19 21.95 5.49
CA ALA A 507 -27.56 21.25 4.38
C ALA A 507 -26.03 21.51 4.33
N GLN A 508 -25.61 22.77 4.44
CA GLN A 508 -24.18 23.15 4.46
C GLN A 508 -23.43 22.47 5.62
N ALA A 509 -24.00 22.44 6.82
CA ALA A 509 -23.41 21.79 7.99
C ALA A 509 -23.22 20.28 7.76
N ARG A 510 -24.24 19.59 7.24
CA ARG A 510 -24.15 18.16 6.91
C ARG A 510 -23.09 17.86 5.85
N ILE A 511 -22.95 18.70 4.81
CA ILE A 511 -21.90 18.54 3.79
C ILE A 511 -20.52 18.65 4.43
N ARG A 512 -20.26 19.73 5.18
CA ARG A 512 -18.94 19.95 5.82
C ARG A 512 -18.57 18.83 6.79
N ASN A 513 -19.53 18.34 7.56
CA ASN A 513 -19.33 17.23 8.48
C ASN A 513 -18.99 15.93 7.74
N ALA A 514 -19.71 15.65 6.64
CA ALA A 514 -19.44 14.48 5.81
C ALA A 514 -18.05 14.56 5.16
N CYS A 515 -17.64 15.71 4.61
CA CYS A 515 -16.28 15.91 4.07
C CYS A 515 -15.20 15.68 5.13
N THR A 516 -15.39 16.25 6.32
CA THR A 516 -14.45 16.11 7.45
C THR A 516 -14.32 14.66 7.88
N MET A 517 -15.43 13.94 8.01
CA MET A 517 -15.45 12.54 8.45
C MET A 517 -14.91 11.59 7.39
N ALA A 518 -15.22 11.82 6.12
CA ALA A 518 -14.67 11.06 5.00
C ALA A 518 -13.17 11.34 4.76
N ALA A 519 -12.61 12.39 5.37
CA ALA A 519 -11.24 12.88 5.13
C ALA A 519 -10.96 13.02 3.63
N LEU A 520 -11.91 13.65 2.93
CA LEU A 520 -11.89 13.80 1.49
C LEU A 520 -10.77 14.76 1.08
N ARG A 521 -9.85 14.28 0.25
CA ARG A 521 -8.71 15.04 -0.29
C ARG A 521 -8.48 14.68 -1.76
N GLN A 522 -8.09 15.66 -2.55
CA GLN A 522 -7.82 15.45 -3.98
C GLN A 522 -6.67 14.43 -4.15
N GLY A 523 -6.88 13.40 -4.97
CA GLY A 523 -5.89 12.34 -5.23
C GLY A 523 -5.78 11.24 -4.17
N ALA A 524 -6.49 11.34 -3.03
CA ALA A 524 -6.51 10.28 -2.02
C ALA A 524 -7.40 9.09 -2.45
N ALA A 525 -7.12 7.90 -1.93
CA ALA A 525 -7.95 6.69 -2.11
C ALA A 525 -9.27 6.76 -1.30
N ARG A 526 -9.94 7.92 -1.25
CA ARG A 526 -11.13 8.16 -0.43
C ARG A 526 -12.19 8.89 -1.25
N GLY A 527 -13.38 8.30 -1.34
CA GLY A 527 -14.53 8.89 -2.03
C GLY A 527 -15.67 9.22 -1.06
N LEU A 528 -16.37 10.33 -1.31
CA LEU A 528 -17.59 10.71 -0.60
C LEU A 528 -18.74 10.88 -1.60
N TYR A 529 -19.85 10.19 -1.35
CA TYR A 529 -21.04 10.17 -2.18
C TYR A 529 -22.22 10.76 -1.40
N LEU A 530 -22.66 11.95 -1.82
CA LEU A 530 -23.85 12.60 -1.25
C LEU A 530 -25.10 12.17 -2.01
N LEU A 531 -26.08 11.61 -1.30
CA LEU A 531 -27.34 11.13 -1.87
C LEU A 531 -28.39 12.24 -1.75
N ARG A 532 -28.82 12.79 -2.89
CA ARG A 532 -29.85 13.85 -2.91
C ARG A 532 -30.64 13.85 -4.22
N ASN A 533 -31.95 13.99 -4.10
CA ASN A 533 -32.90 14.00 -5.22
C ASN A 533 -33.41 15.40 -5.61
N THR A 534 -33.24 16.39 -4.73
CA THR A 534 -33.69 17.77 -4.95
C THR A 534 -32.49 18.71 -5.18
N PRO A 535 -32.66 19.83 -5.92
CA PRO A 535 -31.60 20.83 -6.04
C PRO A 535 -31.15 21.39 -4.69
N TRP A 536 -29.90 21.85 -4.60
CA TRP A 536 -29.41 22.51 -3.39
C TRP A 536 -30.10 23.88 -3.18
N PRO A 537 -30.27 24.32 -1.92
CA PRO A 537 -30.84 25.63 -1.62
C PRO A 537 -30.06 26.77 -2.28
N ALA A 538 -30.78 27.70 -2.93
CA ALA A 538 -30.17 28.81 -3.64
C ALA A 538 -29.45 29.77 -2.67
N GLY A 539 -28.13 29.91 -2.83
CA GLY A 539 -27.32 30.82 -2.03
C GLY A 539 -25.83 30.80 -2.42
N PRO A 540 -25.10 31.91 -2.25
CA PRO A 540 -23.67 31.96 -2.56
C PRO A 540 -22.85 31.01 -1.69
N VAL A 541 -23.16 30.93 -0.39
CA VAL A 541 -22.47 30.03 0.56
C VAL A 541 -22.75 28.56 0.25
N THR A 542 -23.99 28.19 -0.09
CA THR A 542 -24.32 26.80 -0.47
C THR A 542 -23.57 26.41 -1.75
N ARG A 543 -23.52 27.29 -2.75
CA ARG A 543 -22.74 27.05 -3.98
C ARG A 543 -21.26 26.85 -3.67
N GLN A 544 -20.69 27.72 -2.84
CA GLN A 544 -19.30 27.58 -2.42
C GLN A 544 -19.03 26.23 -1.75
N VAL A 545 -19.84 25.82 -0.77
CA VAL A 545 -19.67 24.54 -0.07
C VAL A 545 -19.79 23.33 -1.01
N VAL A 546 -20.69 23.39 -2.00
CA VAL A 546 -20.85 22.33 -3.01
C VAL A 546 -19.67 22.32 -4.01
N THR A 547 -19.15 23.49 -4.38
CA THR A 547 -17.93 23.60 -5.20
C THR A 547 -16.73 23.03 -4.44
N GLU A 548 -16.53 23.40 -3.18
CA GLU A 548 -15.46 22.86 -2.31
C GLU A 548 -15.53 21.32 -2.20
N LEU A 549 -16.74 20.76 -2.06
CA LEU A 549 -16.96 19.31 -2.10
C LEU A 549 -16.50 18.69 -3.44
N THR A 550 -16.86 19.32 -4.55
CA THR A 550 -16.58 18.80 -5.90
C THR A 550 -15.09 18.87 -6.21
N ASP A 551 -14.44 19.99 -5.87
CA ASP A 551 -13.00 20.20 -6.04
C ASP A 551 -12.17 19.19 -5.21
N ALA A 552 -12.68 18.82 -4.03
CA ALA A 552 -12.08 17.77 -3.19
C ALA A 552 -12.33 16.34 -3.71
N GLY A 553 -13.10 16.17 -4.79
CA GLY A 553 -13.40 14.86 -5.40
C GLY A 553 -14.68 14.17 -4.90
N GLY A 554 -15.55 14.91 -4.21
CA GLY A 554 -16.86 14.42 -3.75
C GLY A 554 -17.88 14.36 -4.89
N VAL A 555 -18.77 13.38 -4.84
CA VAL A 555 -19.77 13.14 -5.90
C VAL A 555 -21.18 13.24 -5.33
N VAL A 556 -22.06 13.94 -6.04
CA VAL A 556 -23.50 13.97 -5.71
C VAL A 556 -24.23 13.00 -6.62
N LEU A 557 -24.95 12.04 -6.06
CA LEU A 557 -25.72 11.03 -6.78
C LEU A 557 -27.20 11.10 -6.38
N PRO A 558 -28.14 10.96 -7.34
CA PRO A 558 -29.53 10.72 -7.01
C PRO A 558 -29.71 9.29 -6.48
N VAL A 559 -30.71 9.09 -5.62
CA VAL A 559 -31.17 7.77 -5.18
C VAL A 559 -32.58 7.53 -5.71
N THR A 560 -32.75 6.49 -6.53
CA THR A 560 -34.05 6.21 -7.15
C THR A 560 -34.93 5.39 -6.22
N ASP A 561 -36.26 5.47 -6.42
CA ASP A 561 -37.19 4.59 -5.73
C ASP A 561 -36.87 3.10 -5.95
N ASP A 562 -36.37 2.75 -7.14
CA ASP A 562 -35.99 1.38 -7.48
C ASP A 562 -34.79 0.90 -6.64
N ASP A 563 -33.80 1.76 -6.41
CA ASP A 563 -32.68 1.49 -5.51
C ASP A 563 -33.18 1.25 -4.08
N LEU A 564 -34.03 2.14 -3.55
CA LEU A 564 -34.54 2.04 -2.18
C LEU A 564 -35.45 0.82 -1.96
N ARG A 565 -36.32 0.47 -2.92
CA ARG A 565 -37.13 -0.77 -2.87
C ARG A 565 -36.24 -2.00 -2.83
N THR A 566 -35.19 -2.01 -3.63
CA THR A 566 -34.20 -3.10 -3.67
C THR A 566 -33.46 -3.22 -2.33
N PHE A 567 -32.99 -2.11 -1.76
CA PHE A 567 -32.28 -2.11 -0.47
C PHE A 567 -33.18 -2.56 0.69
N SER A 568 -34.45 -2.14 0.68
CA SER A 568 -35.44 -2.56 1.68
C SER A 568 -35.73 -4.07 1.60
N ALA A 569 -35.89 -4.61 0.39
CA ALA A 569 -36.08 -6.03 0.17
C ALA A 569 -34.84 -6.85 0.59
N LEU A 570 -33.63 -6.40 0.24
CA LEU A 570 -32.38 -7.03 0.64
C LEU A 570 -32.20 -7.07 2.16
N ARG A 571 -32.56 -5.98 2.86
CA ARG A 571 -32.52 -5.95 4.33
C ARG A 571 -33.35 -7.07 4.94
N ARG A 572 -34.60 -7.22 4.50
CA ARG A 572 -35.50 -8.27 4.99
C ARG A 572 -34.97 -9.68 4.67
N LEU A 573 -34.45 -9.89 3.45
CA LEU A 573 -33.86 -11.19 3.08
C LEU A 573 -32.61 -11.53 3.91
N LEU A 574 -31.76 -10.55 4.21
CA LEU A 574 -30.57 -10.74 5.04
C LEU A 574 -30.95 -11.07 6.50
N ASP A 575 -32.04 -10.51 7.01
CA ASP A 575 -32.57 -10.80 8.35
C ASP A 575 -33.14 -12.22 8.45
N ASP A 576 -33.75 -12.74 7.38
CA ASP A 576 -34.39 -14.07 7.33
C ASP A 576 -33.37 -15.24 7.36
N ARG A 577 -32.08 -14.97 7.08
CA ARG A 577 -30.95 -15.94 7.13
C ARG A 577 -31.17 -17.26 6.38
N ASP A 578 -31.75 -17.21 5.18
CA ASP A 578 -31.93 -18.39 4.32
C ASP A 578 -30.57 -18.96 3.85
N SER A 579 -30.39 -20.28 3.94
CA SER A 579 -29.18 -20.99 3.48
C SER A 579 -28.91 -20.86 1.97
N ASN A 580 -29.93 -20.58 1.15
CA ASN A 580 -29.80 -20.43 -0.30
C ASN A 580 -29.60 -18.97 -0.75
N LEU A 581 -29.60 -18.02 0.19
CA LEU A 581 -29.49 -16.58 -0.12
C LEU A 581 -28.17 -16.23 -0.79
N GLN A 582 -27.07 -16.88 -0.40
CA GLN A 582 -25.73 -16.57 -0.91
C GLN A 582 -25.51 -17.04 -2.35
N PRO A 583 -25.85 -18.29 -2.71
CA PRO A 583 -25.96 -18.71 -4.10
C PRO A 583 -26.88 -17.78 -4.92
N TRP A 584 -28.00 -17.33 -4.35
CA TRP A 584 -28.94 -16.43 -5.02
C TRP A 584 -28.33 -15.04 -5.30
N LEU A 585 -27.69 -14.42 -4.30
CA LEU A 585 -27.00 -13.13 -4.46
C LEU A 585 -25.91 -13.24 -5.53
N ALA A 586 -25.05 -14.25 -5.46
CA ALA A 586 -23.98 -14.47 -6.44
C ALA A 586 -24.51 -14.68 -7.88
N ALA A 587 -25.70 -15.27 -8.03
CA ALA A 587 -26.31 -15.55 -9.32
C ALA A 587 -27.14 -14.38 -9.91
N ARG A 588 -27.90 -13.66 -9.07
CA ARG A 588 -28.87 -12.63 -9.50
C ARG A 588 -28.34 -11.21 -9.45
N LEU A 589 -27.29 -10.96 -8.66
CA LEU A 589 -26.62 -9.65 -8.53
C LEU A 589 -27.57 -8.44 -8.29
N PRO A 590 -28.59 -8.55 -7.42
CA PRO A 590 -29.59 -7.50 -7.23
C PRO A 590 -29.01 -6.16 -6.73
N ALA A 591 -27.97 -6.16 -5.90
CA ALA A 591 -27.32 -4.96 -5.38
C ALA A 591 -26.41 -4.30 -6.42
N SER A 592 -25.54 -5.07 -7.11
CA SER A 592 -24.71 -4.55 -8.21
C SER A 592 -25.54 -4.05 -9.39
N GLY A 593 -26.78 -4.52 -9.52
CA GLY A 593 -27.77 -4.08 -10.50
C GLY A 593 -28.35 -2.68 -10.25
N THR A 594 -28.23 -2.15 -9.04
CA THR A 594 -28.79 -0.83 -8.67
C THR A 594 -28.03 0.32 -9.32
N GLY A 595 -28.75 1.39 -9.68
CA GLY A 595 -28.17 2.56 -10.34
C GLY A 595 -27.16 3.25 -9.44
N LEU A 596 -27.48 3.35 -8.15
CA LEU A 596 -26.63 3.98 -7.14
C LEU A 596 -25.28 3.26 -7.01
N LEU A 597 -25.27 1.95 -6.73
CA LEU A 597 -24.03 1.21 -6.49
C LEU A 597 -23.22 1.05 -7.79
N ARG A 598 -23.87 0.95 -8.94
CA ARG A 598 -23.18 0.94 -10.24
C ARG A 598 -22.41 2.23 -10.48
N ALA A 599 -23.00 3.38 -10.18
CA ALA A 599 -22.35 4.69 -10.32
C ALA A 599 -21.24 4.90 -9.29
N ALA A 600 -21.51 4.60 -8.00
CA ALA A 600 -20.56 4.82 -6.92
C ALA A 600 -19.33 3.90 -7.02
N LEU A 601 -19.51 2.64 -7.43
CA LEU A 601 -18.48 1.60 -7.45
C LEU A 601 -18.06 1.19 -8.87
N ALA A 602 -18.25 2.08 -9.86
CA ALA A 602 -18.03 1.80 -11.28
C ALA A 602 -16.65 1.21 -11.61
N ALA A 603 -15.58 1.80 -11.06
CA ALA A 603 -14.21 1.33 -11.26
C ALA A 603 -13.99 -0.11 -10.75
N GLU A 604 -14.61 -0.45 -9.62
CA GLU A 604 -14.53 -1.79 -9.02
C GLU A 604 -15.41 -2.81 -9.73
N ASN A 605 -16.45 -2.36 -10.43
CA ASN A 605 -17.32 -3.21 -11.24
C ASN A 605 -16.73 -3.47 -12.65
N ALA A 606 -15.95 -2.52 -13.20
CA ALA A 606 -15.29 -2.64 -14.50
C ALA A 606 -14.19 -3.72 -14.53
N ASN A 607 -13.40 -3.85 -13.45
CA ASN A 607 -12.39 -4.90 -13.32
C ASN A 607 -13.00 -6.31 -13.45
N ARG A 608 -14.18 -6.55 -12.87
CA ARG A 608 -14.90 -7.83 -12.95
C ARG A 608 -15.53 -8.09 -14.34
N ALA A 609 -16.00 -7.04 -15.01
CA ALA A 609 -16.53 -7.16 -16.38
C ALA A 609 -15.42 -7.57 -17.38
N SER A 610 -14.19 -7.09 -17.18
CA SER A 610 -13.03 -7.49 -17.98
C SER A 610 -12.60 -8.93 -17.73
N GLU A 611 -12.79 -9.45 -16.53
CA GLU A 611 -12.47 -10.85 -16.16
C GLU A 611 -13.53 -11.86 -16.63
N ARG A 612 -14.79 -11.45 -16.77
CA ARG A 612 -15.90 -12.31 -17.25
C ARG A 612 -16.12 -12.27 -18.77
N ALA A 613 -15.55 -11.30 -19.49
CA ALA A 613 -15.82 -11.09 -20.91
C ALA A 613 -15.02 -12.00 -21.87
N GLU A 614 -14.19 -12.92 -21.40
CA GLU A 614 -13.59 -13.96 -22.24
C GLU A 614 -14.29 -15.33 -22.09
N PRO A 615 -15.31 -15.60 -22.93
CA PRO A 615 -15.50 -16.90 -23.50
C PRO A 615 -15.21 -16.85 -25.01
N HIS A 616 -14.11 -17.50 -25.40
CA HIS A 616 -13.84 -18.06 -26.72
C HIS A 616 -14.50 -17.39 -27.94
N ARG A 617 -13.84 -16.39 -28.55
CA ARG A 617 -13.99 -16.13 -29.98
C ARG A 617 -12.63 -15.88 -30.63
N ARG A 618 -12.15 -16.89 -31.38
CA ARG A 618 -11.07 -16.75 -32.35
C ARG A 618 -11.50 -15.76 -33.46
N PRO A 619 -10.75 -14.71 -33.78
CA PRO A 619 -10.96 -13.95 -35.00
C PRO A 619 -10.25 -14.66 -36.17
N ALA A 620 -10.99 -14.92 -37.23
CA ALA A 620 -10.43 -15.32 -38.52
C ALA A 620 -9.77 -14.09 -39.18
N VAL A 621 -8.47 -14.17 -39.44
CA VAL A 621 -7.73 -13.11 -40.16
C VAL A 621 -7.64 -13.49 -41.64
N GLY A 622 -8.32 -12.70 -42.47
CA GLY A 622 -8.21 -12.71 -43.92
C GLY A 622 -6.85 -12.19 -44.39
N ARG A 623 -6.33 -12.84 -45.44
CA ARG A 623 -5.08 -12.51 -46.13
C ARG A 623 -5.13 -11.12 -46.77
N ALA A 624 -4.10 -10.31 -46.52
CA ALA A 624 -3.63 -9.30 -47.46
C ALA A 624 -2.09 -9.31 -47.49
N ARG A 625 -1.54 -9.50 -48.70
CA ARG A 625 -0.11 -9.50 -49.03
C ARG A 625 0.36 -8.06 -49.32
N VAL A 626 1.51 -7.64 -48.78
CA VAL A 626 2.46 -6.76 -49.48
C VAL A 626 3.90 -7.03 -48.98
N GLY A 627 4.82 -7.26 -49.94
CA GLY A 627 6.22 -6.79 -49.89
C GLY A 627 7.29 -7.67 -49.22
N ALA A 628 8.02 -8.44 -50.02
CA ALA A 628 9.19 -9.24 -49.60
C ALA A 628 10.53 -8.55 -49.94
N ARG A 629 11.51 -8.62 -49.03
CA ARG A 629 12.93 -9.09 -49.19
C ARG A 629 13.84 -8.58 -48.04
N PRO A 630 14.97 -9.25 -47.74
CA PRO A 630 15.26 -10.68 -47.72
C PRO A 630 15.82 -11.16 -46.36
N ALA A 631 15.77 -12.48 -46.16
CA ALA A 631 16.15 -13.20 -44.96
C ALA A 631 17.66 -13.16 -44.64
N ALA A 632 17.97 -13.17 -43.33
CA ALA A 632 19.11 -13.90 -42.78
C ALA A 632 18.56 -14.92 -41.76
N SER A 633 18.88 -16.17 -42.02
CA SER A 633 18.28 -17.40 -41.54
C SER A 633 18.79 -17.86 -40.18
N GLY A 634 17.90 -18.47 -39.40
CA GLY A 634 18.24 -19.26 -38.21
C GLY A 634 17.01 -19.78 -37.46
N HIS A 635 16.03 -20.39 -38.14
CA HIS A 635 14.95 -21.11 -37.45
C HIS A 635 15.43 -22.52 -37.08
N PRO A 636 15.25 -23.00 -35.82
CA PRO A 636 15.46 -24.39 -35.48
C PRO A 636 14.37 -25.29 -36.11
N PRO A 637 14.67 -26.57 -36.36
CA PRO A 637 13.77 -27.52 -37.03
C PRO A 637 12.79 -28.13 -36.01
N ASP A 638 11.77 -27.36 -35.62
CA ASP A 638 10.54 -27.83 -34.99
C ASP A 638 9.75 -26.55 -34.71
N GLY A 639 8.46 -26.48 -35.06
CA GLY A 639 7.59 -25.32 -34.80
C GLY A 639 7.32 -25.03 -33.31
N ARG A 640 8.30 -25.23 -32.43
CA ARG A 640 8.30 -24.95 -30.99
C ARG A 640 8.84 -23.54 -30.77
N GLU A 641 8.19 -22.79 -29.89
CA GLU A 641 8.66 -21.47 -29.47
C GLU A 641 10.10 -21.54 -28.91
N PRO A 642 10.96 -20.57 -29.24
CA PRO A 642 12.34 -20.55 -28.74
C PRO A 642 12.35 -20.43 -27.22
N ALA A 643 13.05 -21.35 -26.56
CA ALA A 643 13.03 -21.52 -25.11
C ALA A 643 14.41 -21.95 -24.58
N VAL A 644 14.76 -21.42 -23.41
CA VAL A 644 15.99 -21.70 -22.67
C VAL A 644 15.77 -22.84 -21.68
N THR A 645 16.71 -23.77 -21.59
CA THR A 645 16.64 -24.85 -20.61
C THR A 645 17.12 -24.36 -19.24
N LEU A 646 16.23 -24.31 -18.26
CA LEU A 646 16.57 -23.97 -16.87
C LEU A 646 17.24 -25.15 -16.15
N GLY A 647 16.88 -26.40 -16.51
CA GLY A 647 17.45 -27.61 -15.93
C GLY A 647 16.73 -28.87 -16.37
N VAL A 648 17.14 -30.01 -15.82
CA VAL A 648 16.40 -31.27 -15.92
C VAL A 648 15.83 -31.63 -14.55
N THR A 649 14.61 -32.13 -14.49
CA THR A 649 14.03 -32.57 -13.22
C THR A 649 14.85 -33.71 -12.61
N VAL A 650 15.07 -33.64 -11.29
CA VAL A 650 15.84 -34.67 -10.58
C VAL A 650 15.11 -36.02 -10.55
N GLU A 651 13.79 -36.00 -10.51
CA GLU A 651 12.94 -37.21 -10.38
C GLU A 651 12.79 -37.97 -11.71
N ASP A 652 12.45 -37.27 -12.80
CA ASP A 652 12.07 -37.87 -14.09
C ASP A 652 12.95 -37.46 -15.28
N GLN A 653 14.06 -36.74 -15.04
CA GLN A 653 15.05 -36.33 -16.07
C GLN A 653 14.43 -35.59 -17.26
N ARG A 654 13.32 -34.88 -17.03
CA ARG A 654 12.63 -34.09 -18.06
C ARG A 654 13.17 -32.67 -18.11
N PRO A 655 13.40 -32.11 -19.30
CA PRO A 655 13.86 -30.73 -19.43
C PRO A 655 12.79 -29.75 -18.97
N VAL A 656 13.16 -28.86 -18.06
CA VAL A 656 12.39 -27.69 -17.65
C VAL A 656 12.90 -26.50 -18.45
N ARG A 657 12.01 -25.87 -19.22
CA ARG A 657 12.34 -24.79 -20.15
C ARG A 657 11.52 -23.54 -19.86
N ALA A 658 12.12 -22.37 -20.02
CA ALA A 658 11.46 -21.07 -20.01
C ALA A 658 11.45 -20.52 -21.44
N THR A 659 10.28 -20.12 -21.96
CA THR A 659 10.21 -19.47 -23.27
C THR A 659 10.91 -18.12 -23.20
N LEU A 660 11.51 -17.68 -24.30
CA LEU A 660 12.15 -16.35 -24.35
C LEU A 660 11.16 -15.22 -24.00
N GLU A 661 9.89 -15.37 -24.36
CA GLU A 661 8.85 -14.40 -24.03
C GLU A 661 8.54 -14.36 -22.53
N SER A 662 8.55 -15.50 -21.84
CA SER A 662 8.35 -15.56 -20.37
C SER A 662 9.43 -14.78 -19.61
N LEU A 663 10.66 -14.70 -20.15
CA LEU A 663 11.77 -13.95 -19.54
C LEU A 663 11.54 -12.42 -19.56
N ARG A 664 10.59 -11.90 -20.36
CA ARG A 664 10.14 -10.50 -20.28
C ARG A 664 9.47 -10.18 -18.94
N LYS A 665 8.97 -11.20 -18.24
CA LYS A 665 8.38 -11.10 -16.90
C LYS A 665 9.40 -11.35 -15.78
N HIS A 666 10.69 -11.21 -16.10
CA HIS A 666 11.82 -11.22 -15.17
C HIS A 666 12.06 -12.57 -14.45
N VAL A 667 13.29 -12.72 -13.97
CA VAL A 667 13.81 -13.90 -13.27
C VAL A 667 14.38 -13.46 -11.92
N ALA A 668 14.03 -14.14 -10.84
CA ALA A 668 14.66 -13.96 -9.53
C ALA A 668 15.36 -15.27 -9.09
N ILE A 669 16.62 -15.16 -8.67
CA ILE A 669 17.45 -16.28 -8.22
C ILE A 669 17.84 -16.03 -6.76
N PHE A 670 17.39 -16.92 -5.87
CA PHE A 670 17.67 -16.88 -4.44
C PHE A 670 18.58 -18.06 -4.08
N ALA A 671 19.85 -17.80 -3.85
CA ALA A 671 20.82 -18.88 -3.63
C ALA A 671 22.03 -18.40 -2.82
N GLY A 672 22.41 -19.20 -1.83
CA GLY A 672 23.58 -18.94 -0.99
C GLY A 672 24.89 -19.23 -1.70
N SER A 673 26.00 -18.86 -1.05
CA SER A 673 27.35 -19.14 -1.55
C SER A 673 27.55 -20.65 -1.79
N GLY A 674 28.17 -21.02 -2.91
CA GLY A 674 28.42 -22.41 -3.29
C GLY A 674 27.20 -23.19 -3.83
N SER A 675 26.02 -22.58 -3.91
CA SER A 675 24.81 -23.22 -4.48
C SER A 675 24.84 -23.35 -6.01
N GLY A 676 25.72 -22.62 -6.70
CA GLY A 676 25.76 -22.56 -8.17
C GLY A 676 25.04 -21.35 -8.78
N LYS A 677 24.73 -20.30 -8.00
CA LYS A 677 24.10 -19.05 -8.45
C LYS A 677 24.77 -18.46 -9.70
N THR A 678 26.09 -18.25 -9.63
CA THR A 678 26.89 -17.69 -10.73
C THR A 678 26.87 -18.58 -11.97
N VAL A 679 26.94 -19.90 -11.80
CA VAL A 679 26.89 -20.87 -12.90
C VAL A 679 25.54 -20.80 -13.62
N LEU A 680 24.44 -20.71 -12.86
CA LEU A 680 23.09 -20.57 -13.40
C LEU A 680 22.92 -19.24 -14.15
N ILE A 681 23.40 -18.12 -13.60
CA ILE A 681 23.38 -16.81 -14.30
C ILE A 681 24.12 -16.92 -15.64
N ARG A 682 25.33 -17.49 -15.63
CA ARG A 682 26.14 -17.66 -16.84
C ARG A 682 25.39 -18.49 -17.87
N ARG A 683 24.87 -19.65 -17.47
CA ARG A 683 24.14 -20.53 -18.38
C ARG A 683 22.91 -19.87 -18.98
N LEU A 684 22.15 -19.11 -18.18
CA LEU A 684 20.99 -18.35 -18.67
C LEU A 684 21.40 -17.31 -19.72
N VAL A 685 22.46 -16.55 -19.48
CA VAL A 685 22.99 -15.55 -20.42
C VAL A 685 23.50 -16.21 -21.71
N GLU A 686 24.24 -17.31 -21.58
CA GLU A 686 24.79 -18.08 -22.71
C GLU A 686 23.68 -18.63 -23.62
N GLU A 687 22.67 -19.27 -23.04
CA GLU A 687 21.50 -19.79 -23.76
C GLU A 687 20.71 -18.68 -24.47
N CYS A 688 20.50 -17.55 -23.80
CA CYS A 688 19.87 -16.39 -24.44
C CYS A 688 20.71 -15.85 -25.61
N ALA A 689 22.03 -15.79 -25.49
CA ALA A 689 22.92 -15.36 -26.56
C ALA A 689 22.92 -16.32 -27.76
N LEU A 690 22.76 -17.62 -27.52
CA LEU A 690 22.56 -18.63 -28.58
C LEU A 690 21.26 -18.39 -29.38
N HIS A 691 20.29 -17.72 -28.77
CA HIS A 691 19.06 -17.29 -29.44
C HIS A 691 19.11 -15.85 -29.98
N GLY A 692 20.27 -15.18 -29.96
CA GLY A 692 20.41 -13.80 -30.45
C GLY A 692 19.95 -12.72 -29.49
N VAL A 693 19.77 -13.05 -28.21
CA VAL A 693 19.43 -12.08 -27.18
C VAL A 693 20.71 -11.52 -26.57
N SER A 694 20.92 -10.21 -26.68
CA SER A 694 22.02 -9.51 -26.04
C SER A 694 21.76 -9.24 -24.55
N ALA A 695 22.82 -9.14 -23.75
CA ALA A 695 22.75 -8.94 -22.31
C ALA A 695 23.71 -7.85 -21.82
N ILE A 696 23.26 -7.07 -20.84
CA ILE A 696 24.10 -6.24 -19.97
C ILE A 696 24.16 -6.94 -18.61
N VAL A 697 25.36 -7.17 -18.10
CA VAL A 697 25.61 -7.94 -16.87
C VAL A 697 26.40 -7.09 -15.89
N LEU A 698 25.83 -6.82 -14.72
CA LEU A 698 26.53 -6.15 -13.62
C LEU A 698 27.33 -7.19 -12.82
N ASP A 699 28.63 -6.96 -12.69
CA ASP A 699 29.57 -7.87 -12.04
C ASP A 699 30.29 -7.18 -10.86
N PRO A 700 29.69 -7.15 -9.66
CA PRO A 700 30.30 -6.52 -8.49
C PRO A 700 31.51 -7.29 -7.95
N ASN A 701 31.57 -8.61 -8.19
CA ASN A 701 32.55 -9.53 -7.58
C ASN A 701 33.57 -10.12 -8.59
N ASN A 702 33.53 -9.68 -9.86
CA ASN A 702 34.41 -10.16 -10.94
C ASN A 702 34.26 -11.65 -11.28
N ASP A 703 33.07 -12.19 -11.03
CA ASP A 703 32.72 -13.59 -11.24
C ASP A 703 32.16 -13.84 -12.65
N LEU A 704 31.73 -12.82 -13.38
CA LEU A 704 31.05 -12.93 -14.68
C LEU A 704 31.93 -12.45 -15.84
N ALA A 705 33.05 -11.76 -15.58
CA ALA A 705 34.02 -11.32 -16.58
C ALA A 705 34.74 -12.45 -17.36
N ARG A 706 34.48 -13.73 -17.03
CA ARG A 706 34.95 -14.92 -17.80
C ARG A 706 33.91 -15.51 -18.75
N LEU A 707 32.78 -14.83 -18.97
CA LEU A 707 31.75 -15.29 -19.92
C LEU A 707 32.29 -15.53 -21.34
N GLY A 708 33.42 -14.95 -21.73
CA GLY A 708 34.05 -15.17 -23.04
C GLY A 708 35.16 -16.23 -23.07
N ASP A 709 35.45 -16.91 -21.95
CA ASP A 709 36.59 -17.82 -21.85
C ASP A 709 36.18 -19.26 -22.20
N PRO A 710 36.90 -19.96 -23.12
CA PRO A 710 36.71 -21.39 -23.31
C PRO A 710 37.21 -22.19 -22.10
N TRP A 711 36.54 -23.31 -21.81
CA TRP A 711 37.09 -24.31 -20.90
C TRP A 711 38.41 -24.88 -21.47
N PRO A 712 39.46 -25.08 -20.65
CA PRO A 712 40.70 -25.70 -21.09
C PRO A 712 40.49 -27.12 -21.65
N GLU A 713 39.62 -27.89 -21.00
CA GLU A 713 39.16 -29.21 -21.41
C GLU A 713 37.64 -29.31 -21.17
N PRO A 714 36.88 -30.04 -22.02
CA PRO A 714 35.45 -30.25 -21.81
C PRO A 714 35.16 -30.85 -20.42
N PRO A 715 34.36 -30.19 -19.56
CA PRO A 715 33.98 -30.72 -18.26
C PRO A 715 33.26 -32.06 -18.35
N ALA A 716 33.56 -32.98 -17.43
CA ALA A 716 32.90 -34.28 -17.35
C ALA A 716 31.38 -34.19 -17.07
N GLN A 717 30.92 -33.05 -16.55
CA GLN A 717 29.52 -32.77 -16.22
C GLN A 717 28.69 -32.27 -17.42
N TRP A 718 29.33 -32.01 -18.58
CA TRP A 718 28.61 -31.62 -19.79
C TRP A 718 27.82 -32.78 -20.37
N GLY A 719 26.60 -32.49 -20.82
CA GLY A 719 25.74 -33.43 -21.49
C GLY A 719 26.09 -33.61 -22.97
N PRO A 720 25.44 -34.56 -23.66
CA PRO A 720 25.58 -34.73 -25.10
C PRO A 720 25.22 -33.44 -25.84
N GLY A 721 26.18 -32.87 -26.58
CA GLY A 721 25.98 -31.66 -27.40
C GLY A 721 26.51 -30.36 -26.79
N ASP A 722 26.75 -30.28 -25.47
CA ASP A 722 27.21 -29.05 -24.80
C ASP A 722 28.55 -28.54 -25.36
N ALA A 723 29.47 -29.43 -25.75
CA ALA A 723 30.74 -29.03 -26.36
C ALA A 723 30.55 -28.28 -27.70
N GLY A 724 29.59 -28.73 -28.52
CA GLY A 724 29.23 -28.05 -29.77
C GLY A 724 28.53 -26.72 -29.50
N THR A 725 27.64 -26.70 -28.52
CA THR A 725 26.94 -25.49 -28.07
C THR A 725 27.91 -24.44 -27.50
N ALA A 726 28.92 -24.85 -26.73
CA ALA A 726 29.97 -23.97 -26.23
C ALA A 726 30.81 -23.38 -27.37
N ALA A 727 31.17 -24.19 -28.36
CA ALA A 727 31.88 -23.71 -29.55
C ALA A 727 31.04 -22.70 -30.34
N ASP A 728 29.73 -22.96 -30.54
CA ASP A 728 28.81 -22.01 -31.19
C ASP A 728 28.70 -20.70 -30.40
N TYR A 729 28.51 -20.78 -29.08
CA TYR A 729 28.42 -19.61 -28.23
C TYR A 729 29.67 -18.71 -28.33
N LEU A 730 30.88 -19.28 -28.19
CA LEU A 730 32.13 -18.53 -28.24
C LEU A 730 32.41 -17.98 -29.65
N ALA A 731 32.06 -18.73 -30.70
CA ALA A 731 32.27 -18.31 -32.08
C ALA A 731 31.31 -17.18 -32.49
N ASN A 732 30.06 -17.19 -32.01
CA ASN A 732 28.99 -16.31 -32.50
C ASN A 732 28.52 -15.25 -31.50
N THR A 733 29.08 -15.18 -30.30
CA THR A 733 28.78 -14.14 -29.30
C THR A 733 29.95 -13.16 -29.16
N ASP A 734 29.62 -11.89 -28.98
CA ASP A 734 30.59 -10.82 -28.69
C ASP A 734 30.57 -10.49 -27.20
N VAL A 735 31.51 -11.04 -26.44
CA VAL A 735 31.64 -10.79 -25.01
C VAL A 735 32.64 -9.66 -24.77
N VAL A 736 32.18 -8.60 -24.07
CA VAL A 736 32.98 -7.42 -23.78
C VAL A 736 32.94 -7.10 -22.29
N VAL A 737 34.11 -6.88 -21.70
CA VAL A 737 34.25 -6.40 -20.32
C VAL A 737 34.47 -4.88 -20.32
N TRP A 738 33.67 -4.18 -19.53
CA TRP A 738 33.73 -2.74 -19.30
C TRP A 738 34.12 -2.47 -17.84
N THR A 739 34.96 -1.45 -17.63
CA THR A 739 35.52 -1.11 -16.32
C THR A 739 35.35 0.39 -16.07
N PRO A 740 34.18 0.85 -15.60
CA PRO A 740 33.93 2.26 -15.29
C PRO A 740 35.06 2.83 -14.43
N ARG A 741 35.48 4.08 -14.71
CA ARG A 741 36.54 4.78 -13.96
C ARG A 741 37.96 4.19 -14.01
N ARG A 742 38.20 3.09 -14.74
CA ARG A 742 39.54 2.50 -14.94
C ARG A 742 40.01 2.69 -16.38
N GLU A 743 40.82 3.72 -16.60
CA GLU A 743 41.40 4.04 -17.92
C GLU A 743 42.27 2.92 -18.47
N ALA A 744 42.96 2.18 -17.60
CA ALA A 744 43.82 1.07 -18.00
C ALA A 744 43.07 -0.08 -18.69
N GLY A 745 41.74 -0.17 -18.55
CA GLY A 745 40.87 -1.18 -19.15
C GLY A 745 40.02 -0.61 -20.27
N ARG A 746 38.69 -0.71 -20.13
CA ARG A 746 37.71 -0.09 -21.04
C ARG A 746 36.79 0.81 -20.22
N PRO A 747 37.16 2.08 -20.03
CA PRO A 747 36.40 2.97 -19.17
C PRO A 747 35.04 3.31 -19.80
N LEU A 748 34.04 3.44 -18.93
CA LEU A 748 32.73 3.98 -19.24
C LEU A 748 32.55 5.31 -18.51
N SER A 749 31.97 6.31 -19.19
CA SER A 749 31.58 7.61 -18.61
C SER A 749 30.17 8.00 -19.06
N PHE A 750 29.52 8.86 -18.30
CA PHE A 750 28.27 9.49 -18.70
C PHE A 750 28.59 10.81 -19.38
N HIS A 751 28.14 10.95 -20.63
CA HIS A 751 28.27 12.18 -21.39
C HIS A 751 26.98 12.97 -21.18
N PRO A 752 27.02 14.11 -20.46
CA PRO A 752 25.81 14.87 -20.17
C PRO A 752 25.30 15.67 -21.38
N LEU A 753 26.12 15.79 -22.43
CA LEU A 753 25.75 16.45 -23.68
C LEU A 753 25.35 15.39 -24.71
N PRO A 754 24.20 15.56 -25.40
CA PRO A 754 23.84 14.74 -26.55
C PRO A 754 24.72 15.08 -27.76
N ASP A 755 24.73 14.21 -28.76
CA ASP A 755 25.32 14.51 -30.07
C ASP A 755 24.44 15.54 -30.81
N PHE A 756 24.78 16.81 -30.63
CA PHE A 756 24.07 17.92 -31.28
C PHE A 756 24.24 17.93 -32.80
N GLY A 757 25.32 17.33 -33.33
CA GLY A 757 25.57 17.23 -34.77
C GLY A 757 24.51 16.38 -35.47
N SER A 758 24.04 15.32 -34.81
CA SER A 758 23.00 14.44 -35.35
C SER A 758 21.60 15.07 -35.45
N VAL A 759 21.34 16.14 -34.69
CA VAL A 759 20.02 16.81 -34.59
C VAL A 759 20.06 18.27 -35.03
N GLN A 760 21.19 18.74 -35.58
CA GLN A 760 21.41 20.15 -35.92
C GLN A 760 20.42 20.68 -36.98
N ASP A 761 19.96 19.80 -37.87
CA ASP A 761 19.07 20.11 -38.99
C ASP A 761 17.58 20.10 -38.61
N ASP A 762 17.20 19.61 -37.42
CA ASP A 762 15.82 19.58 -36.93
C ASP A 762 15.67 20.53 -35.72
N PRO A 763 15.01 21.70 -35.89
CA PRO A 763 14.87 22.68 -34.82
C PRO A 763 14.14 22.18 -33.56
N ASP A 764 13.20 21.25 -33.71
CA ASP A 764 12.40 20.72 -32.60
C ASP A 764 13.20 19.65 -31.85
N GLU A 765 13.92 18.77 -32.55
CA GLU A 765 14.83 17.80 -31.93
C GLU A 765 16.04 18.48 -31.27
N LEU A 766 16.59 19.53 -31.89
CA LEU A 766 17.66 20.35 -31.32
C LEU A 766 17.22 21.06 -30.04
N GLY A 767 15.99 21.60 -30.01
CA GLY A 767 15.40 22.20 -28.82
C GLY A 767 15.27 21.19 -27.67
N ALA A 768 14.76 20.00 -27.96
CA ALA A 768 14.63 18.92 -26.97
C ALA A 768 16.00 18.42 -26.45
N ALA A 769 17.00 18.36 -27.32
CA ALA A 769 18.38 18.00 -26.96
C ALA A 769 19.01 19.04 -26.01
N ILE A 770 18.78 20.33 -26.25
CA ILE A 770 19.26 21.41 -25.38
C ILE A 770 18.59 21.34 -24.01
N ASP A 771 17.26 21.16 -23.95
CA ASP A 771 16.54 21.07 -22.67
C ASP A 771 16.98 19.85 -21.84
N ALA A 772 17.26 18.72 -22.50
CA ALA A 772 17.81 17.53 -21.85
C ALA A 772 19.22 17.78 -21.29
N ALA A 773 20.09 18.46 -22.04
CA ALA A 773 21.43 18.84 -21.58
C ALA A 773 21.37 19.81 -20.38
N VAL A 774 20.49 20.81 -20.42
CA VAL A 774 20.28 21.76 -19.30
C VAL A 774 19.80 21.01 -18.05
N ALA A 775 18.87 20.06 -18.21
CA ALA A 775 18.38 19.26 -17.10
C ALA A 775 19.48 18.40 -16.47
N ALA A 776 20.40 17.87 -17.27
CA ALA A 776 21.55 17.08 -16.78
C ALA A 776 22.60 17.94 -16.06
N LEU A 777 22.86 19.16 -16.55
CA LEU A 777 23.93 20.03 -16.05
C LEU A 777 23.50 20.91 -14.86
N ALA A 778 22.24 21.33 -14.78
CA ALA A 778 21.77 22.29 -13.78
C ALA A 778 22.00 21.86 -12.31
N PRO A 779 21.77 20.59 -11.89
CA PRO A 779 22.05 20.15 -10.52
C PRO A 779 23.56 20.16 -10.19
N ARG A 780 24.40 19.80 -11.17
CA ARG A 780 25.87 19.78 -11.01
C ARG A 780 26.47 21.18 -10.97
N ALA A 781 25.84 22.13 -11.68
CA ALA A 781 26.14 23.54 -11.63
C ALA A 781 25.49 24.28 -10.44
N ARG A 782 24.69 23.61 -9.60
CA ARG A 782 23.96 24.18 -8.44
C ARG A 782 22.99 25.31 -8.80
N VAL A 783 22.34 25.20 -9.96
CA VAL A 783 21.37 26.18 -10.49
C VAL A 783 19.97 25.60 -10.67
N ASP A 784 19.67 24.48 -10.01
CA ASP A 784 18.38 23.80 -9.94
C ASP A 784 17.45 24.33 -8.82
N GLY A 785 17.94 25.24 -7.97
CA GLY A 785 17.19 25.83 -6.85
C GLY A 785 16.19 26.94 -7.26
N ARG A 786 15.36 27.37 -6.29
CA ARG A 786 14.28 28.37 -6.50
C ARG A 786 14.70 29.84 -6.30
N THR A 787 16.00 30.12 -6.20
CA THR A 787 16.52 31.47 -5.98
C THR A 787 16.64 32.26 -7.28
N SER A 788 16.60 33.60 -7.20
CA SER A 788 16.81 34.46 -8.38
C SER A 788 18.18 34.23 -9.03
N ARG A 789 19.21 33.95 -8.23
CA ARG A 789 20.56 33.59 -8.70
C ARG A 789 20.58 32.27 -9.48
N ALA A 790 19.85 31.24 -9.00
CA ALA A 790 19.72 29.97 -9.71
C ALA A 790 18.94 30.12 -11.03
N ALA A 791 17.86 30.90 -11.05
CA ALA A 791 17.11 31.18 -12.28
C ALA A 791 17.96 31.91 -13.33
N GLN A 792 18.76 32.90 -12.91
CA GLN A 792 19.71 33.60 -13.79
C GLN A 792 20.82 32.67 -14.30
N GLY A 793 21.40 31.84 -13.43
CA GLY A 793 22.41 30.85 -13.83
C GLY A 793 21.87 29.80 -14.79
N LYS A 794 20.65 29.32 -14.59
CA LYS A 794 19.98 28.37 -15.49
C LYS A 794 19.69 28.98 -16.87
N ALA A 795 19.34 30.27 -16.92
CA ALA A 795 19.12 30.98 -18.17
C ALA A 795 20.43 31.17 -18.97
N VAL A 796 21.53 31.56 -18.32
CA VAL A 796 22.86 31.64 -18.96
C VAL A 796 23.28 30.26 -19.46
N LEU A 797 23.10 29.20 -18.66
CA LEU A 797 23.40 27.82 -19.06
C LEU A 797 22.63 27.38 -20.32
N HIS A 798 21.34 27.74 -20.42
CA HIS A 798 20.48 27.43 -21.58
C HIS A 798 20.91 28.17 -22.84
N GLU A 799 21.14 29.49 -22.74
CA GLU A 799 21.56 30.33 -23.88
C GLU A 799 22.94 29.91 -24.41
N THR A 800 23.89 29.61 -23.52
CA THR A 800 25.21 29.12 -23.91
C THR A 800 25.14 27.73 -24.54
N LEU A 801 24.32 26.81 -24.03
CA LEU A 801 24.12 25.48 -24.66
C LEU A 801 23.49 25.61 -26.05
N ARG A 802 22.55 26.53 -26.23
CA ARG A 802 21.96 26.80 -27.54
C ARG A 802 22.98 27.34 -28.53
N PHE A 803 23.90 28.19 -28.09
CA PHE A 803 25.00 28.68 -28.91
C PHE A 803 25.99 27.55 -29.24
N PHE A 804 26.37 26.75 -28.25
CA PHE A 804 27.29 25.62 -28.38
C PHE A 804 26.75 24.54 -29.34
N ALA A 805 25.48 24.18 -29.21
CA ALA A 805 24.81 23.20 -30.06
C ALA A 805 24.74 23.65 -31.54
N ARG A 806 24.56 24.95 -31.79
CA ARG A 806 24.58 25.52 -33.16
C ARG A 806 25.96 25.50 -33.80
N GLN A 807 27.02 25.49 -33.01
CA GLN A 807 28.39 25.35 -33.50
C GLN A 807 28.82 23.88 -33.68
N GLY A 808 27.92 22.92 -33.40
CA GLY A 808 28.23 21.50 -33.46
C GLY A 808 29.16 21.04 -32.34
N GLY A 809 29.11 21.69 -31.17
CA GLY A 809 29.95 21.30 -30.03
C GLY A 809 29.56 19.93 -29.49
N GLU A 810 30.53 19.04 -29.25
CA GLU A 810 30.28 17.64 -28.88
C GLU A 810 30.70 17.31 -27.44
N ASP A 811 31.65 18.04 -26.86
CA ASP A 811 32.27 17.66 -25.60
C ASP A 811 32.04 18.66 -24.44
N LEU A 812 31.94 18.13 -23.22
CA LEU A 812 31.65 18.93 -22.03
C LEU A 812 32.79 19.91 -21.69
N LYS A 813 34.03 19.55 -22.01
CA LYS A 813 35.20 20.36 -21.65
C LYS A 813 35.22 21.66 -22.47
N SER A 814 35.02 21.57 -23.77
CA SER A 814 34.83 22.71 -24.67
C SER A 814 33.64 23.57 -24.28
N PHE A 815 32.56 22.96 -23.77
CA PHE A 815 31.43 23.71 -23.23
C PHE A 815 31.77 24.46 -21.94
N VAL A 816 32.53 23.84 -21.02
CA VAL A 816 33.02 24.49 -19.80
C VAL A 816 34.00 25.62 -20.12
N ASP A 817 34.87 25.44 -21.11
CA ASP A 817 35.79 26.48 -21.59
C ASP A 817 35.02 27.66 -22.20
N LEU A 818 33.95 27.40 -22.96
CA LEU A 818 33.04 28.43 -23.47
C LEU A 818 32.29 29.18 -22.36
N LEU A 819 31.90 28.49 -21.27
CA LEU A 819 31.32 29.15 -20.11
C LEU A 819 32.34 30.02 -19.36
N ALA A 820 33.60 29.59 -19.29
CA ALA A 820 34.67 30.31 -18.62
C ALA A 820 35.05 31.62 -19.35
N ASP A 821 35.00 31.62 -20.68
CA ASP A 821 35.25 32.80 -21.54
C ASP A 821 34.06 33.07 -22.46
N LEU A 822 32.91 33.44 -21.87
CA LEU A 822 31.65 33.62 -22.58
C LEU A 822 31.68 34.86 -23.51
N PRO A 823 31.57 34.71 -24.84
CA PRO A 823 31.61 35.84 -25.77
C PRO A 823 30.45 36.83 -25.58
N ALA A 824 30.73 38.11 -25.82
CA ALA A 824 29.71 39.16 -25.79
C ALA A 824 28.61 38.90 -26.84
N GLY A 825 27.35 38.88 -26.41
CA GLY A 825 26.19 38.66 -27.28
C GLY A 825 25.63 37.24 -27.29
N VAL A 826 26.22 36.29 -26.57
CA VAL A 826 25.67 34.93 -26.40
C VAL A 826 24.46 34.93 -25.46
N SER A 827 24.50 35.74 -24.39
CA SER A 827 23.41 35.91 -23.43
C SER A 827 22.98 37.37 -23.36
N ALA A 828 21.66 37.61 -23.27
CA ALA A 828 21.09 38.95 -23.12
C ALA A 828 21.06 39.43 -21.65
N LEU A 829 21.46 38.59 -20.69
CA LEU A 829 21.44 38.88 -19.27
C LEU A 829 22.63 39.77 -18.85
N GLY A 830 22.38 40.74 -17.99
CA GLY A 830 23.44 41.56 -17.40
C GLY A 830 24.35 40.72 -16.50
N ARG A 831 25.68 40.85 -16.69
CA ARG A 831 26.73 40.07 -16.00
C ARG A 831 26.80 38.58 -16.37
N ALA A 832 26.37 38.22 -17.58
CA ALA A 832 26.43 36.83 -18.06
C ALA A 832 27.86 36.26 -18.10
N ASP A 833 28.87 37.09 -18.35
CA ASP A 833 30.30 36.77 -18.28
C ASP A 833 30.69 36.23 -16.89
N ARG A 834 30.30 36.94 -15.83
CA ARG A 834 30.60 36.53 -14.45
C ARG A 834 29.81 35.28 -14.03
N ILE A 835 28.55 35.19 -14.45
CA ILE A 835 27.71 34.01 -14.15
C ILE A 835 28.25 32.78 -14.90
N GLY A 836 28.68 32.94 -16.15
CA GLY A 836 29.34 31.90 -16.93
C GLY A 836 30.59 31.35 -16.26
N ALA A 837 31.47 32.24 -15.79
CA ALA A 837 32.67 31.83 -15.05
C ALA A 837 32.35 31.05 -13.76
N GLU A 838 31.35 31.49 -12.98
CA GLU A 838 30.90 30.79 -11.77
C GLU A 838 30.29 29.40 -12.09
N LEU A 839 29.59 29.26 -13.22
CA LEU A 839 29.07 27.99 -13.72
C LEU A 839 30.21 27.06 -14.17
N ALA A 840 31.20 27.59 -14.89
CA ALA A 840 32.37 26.85 -15.34
C ALA A 840 33.19 26.30 -14.16
N GLU A 841 33.42 27.11 -13.12
CA GLU A 841 34.08 26.67 -11.88
C GLU A 841 33.28 25.55 -11.19
N SER A 842 31.96 25.69 -11.10
CA SER A 842 31.08 24.71 -10.45
C SER A 842 31.06 23.38 -11.19
N LEU A 843 30.99 23.42 -12.53
CA LEU A 843 31.04 22.24 -13.39
C LEU A 843 32.43 21.58 -13.38
N THR A 844 33.50 22.37 -13.39
CA THR A 844 34.88 21.87 -13.23
C THR A 844 35.04 21.16 -11.89
N ALA A 845 34.54 21.74 -10.79
CA ALA A 845 34.54 21.11 -9.49
C ALA A 845 33.73 19.80 -9.50
N ALA A 846 32.57 19.77 -10.17
CA ALA A 846 31.77 18.56 -10.31
C ALA A 846 32.49 17.45 -11.09
N MET A 847 33.21 17.78 -12.16
CA MET A 847 34.03 16.84 -12.93
C MET A 847 35.20 16.27 -12.11
N VAL A 848 35.78 17.08 -11.19
CA VAL A 848 36.83 16.62 -10.27
C VAL A 848 36.26 15.70 -9.19
N ILE A 849 35.09 16.04 -8.63
CA ILE A 849 34.42 15.27 -7.56
C ILE A 849 33.87 13.94 -8.11
N ASP A 850 33.32 13.95 -9.33
CA ASP A 850 32.70 12.81 -9.98
C ASP A 850 33.37 12.52 -11.35
N PRO A 851 34.45 11.73 -11.39
CA PRO A 851 35.15 11.38 -12.63
C PRO A 851 34.34 10.57 -13.65
N LEU A 852 33.12 10.14 -13.32
CA LEU A 852 32.20 9.55 -14.29
C LEU A 852 31.47 10.63 -15.12
N PHE A 853 31.48 11.88 -14.67
CA PHE A 853 30.90 13.04 -15.33
C PHE A 853 31.97 13.77 -16.16
N GLY A 854 31.82 13.73 -17.49
CA GLY A 854 32.68 14.50 -18.41
C GLY A 854 34.06 13.92 -18.72
N GLY A 855 34.29 12.61 -18.50
CA GLY A 855 35.54 11.95 -18.88
C GLY A 855 35.57 11.48 -20.34
N ASP A 856 36.77 11.47 -20.95
CA ASP A 856 37.10 11.03 -22.34
C ASP A 856 36.86 9.52 -22.61
N ALA A 857 36.18 8.83 -21.69
CA ALA A 857 35.87 7.42 -21.77
C ALA A 857 34.68 7.14 -22.71
N THR A 858 34.45 5.85 -23.00
CA THR A 858 33.33 5.45 -23.86
C THR A 858 31.99 5.83 -23.20
N PRO A 859 31.08 6.52 -23.89
CA PRO A 859 29.77 6.85 -23.34
C PRO A 859 28.98 5.60 -22.95
N VAL A 860 28.28 5.66 -21.82
CA VAL A 860 27.32 4.65 -21.38
C VAL A 860 26.07 4.72 -22.26
N ASP A 861 26.17 4.15 -23.46
CA ASP A 861 25.07 4.02 -24.41
C ASP A 861 24.53 2.58 -24.43
N PRO A 862 23.28 2.33 -24.01
CA PRO A 862 22.64 1.01 -24.10
C PRO A 862 22.66 0.42 -25.51
N GLY A 863 22.59 1.25 -26.57
CA GLY A 863 22.69 0.81 -27.95
C GLY A 863 24.02 0.12 -28.23
N ARG A 864 25.13 0.75 -27.84
CA ARG A 864 26.46 0.14 -27.91
C ARG A 864 26.61 -1.09 -27.01
N LEU A 865 26.00 -1.07 -25.82
CA LEU A 865 26.09 -2.17 -24.86
C LEU A 865 25.27 -3.41 -25.27
N LEU A 866 24.25 -3.28 -26.11
CA LEU A 866 23.38 -4.38 -26.55
C LEU A 866 23.55 -4.75 -28.04
N THR A 867 24.22 -3.93 -28.86
CA THR A 867 24.39 -4.22 -30.29
C THR A 867 25.65 -5.06 -30.54
N PRO A 868 25.56 -6.27 -31.12
CA PRO A 868 26.73 -7.09 -31.45
C PRO A 868 27.57 -6.46 -32.56
N ARG A 869 28.87 -6.80 -32.60
CA ARG A 869 29.72 -6.51 -33.78
C ARG A 869 29.19 -7.25 -35.01
N THR A 870 29.43 -6.69 -36.19
CA THR A 870 29.06 -7.29 -37.48
C THR A 870 29.54 -8.75 -37.57
N GLY A 871 28.64 -9.67 -37.93
CA GLY A 871 28.92 -11.10 -38.03
C GLY A 871 28.72 -11.89 -36.73
N LYS A 872 28.45 -11.23 -35.60
CA LYS A 872 28.08 -11.87 -34.32
C LYS A 872 26.57 -11.84 -34.11
N ARG A 873 26.04 -12.87 -33.47
CA ARG A 873 24.61 -13.07 -33.21
C ARG A 873 24.11 -12.29 -31.99
N ALA A 874 24.92 -12.16 -30.94
CA ALA A 874 24.54 -11.49 -29.70
C ALA A 874 25.72 -10.75 -29.04
N ARG A 875 25.41 -9.72 -28.24
CA ARG A 875 26.37 -8.96 -27.42
C ARG A 875 26.18 -9.32 -25.95
N VAL A 876 27.26 -9.63 -25.24
CA VAL A 876 27.26 -9.75 -23.78
C VAL A 876 28.23 -8.71 -23.21
N SER A 877 27.67 -7.63 -22.68
CA SER A 877 28.44 -6.55 -22.05
C SER A 877 28.50 -6.78 -20.54
N VAL A 878 29.65 -7.23 -20.04
CA VAL A 878 29.92 -7.39 -18.61
C VAL A 878 30.50 -6.09 -18.06
N ILE A 879 29.81 -5.46 -17.11
CA ILE A 879 30.26 -4.24 -16.45
C ILE A 879 30.82 -4.61 -15.08
N SER A 880 32.14 -4.59 -14.96
CA SER A 880 32.83 -4.83 -13.68
C SER A 880 32.85 -3.54 -12.86
N LEU A 881 32.43 -3.63 -11.60
CA LEU A 881 32.36 -2.47 -10.69
C LEU A 881 33.69 -2.20 -9.95
N VAL A 882 34.80 -2.78 -10.40
CA VAL A 882 36.14 -2.67 -9.79
C VAL A 882 36.69 -1.23 -9.70
N GLY A 883 36.21 -0.34 -10.57
CA GLY A 883 36.57 1.08 -10.53
C GLY A 883 35.73 1.93 -9.59
N LEU A 884 34.71 1.35 -8.94
CA LEU A 884 33.77 2.03 -8.07
C LEU A 884 33.92 1.48 -6.64
N PRO A 885 34.78 2.08 -5.80
CA PRO A 885 35.13 1.54 -4.49
C PRO A 885 34.00 1.63 -3.45
N SER A 886 33.11 2.62 -3.51
CA SER A 886 32.00 2.77 -2.56
C SER A 886 30.67 2.29 -3.13
N ASP A 887 29.78 1.81 -2.26
CA ASP A 887 28.43 1.39 -2.66
C ASP A 887 27.59 2.54 -3.21
N GLU A 888 27.77 3.76 -2.68
CA GLU A 888 27.13 4.97 -3.22
C GLU A 888 27.53 5.23 -4.67
N GLN A 889 28.81 5.08 -5.02
CA GLN A 889 29.29 5.25 -6.40
C GLN A 889 28.75 4.15 -7.32
N ARG A 890 28.68 2.91 -6.82
CA ARG A 890 28.09 1.78 -7.55
C ARG A 890 26.60 2.01 -7.82
N GLN A 891 25.84 2.39 -6.81
CA GLN A 891 24.41 2.69 -6.91
C GLN A 891 24.15 3.87 -7.83
N SER A 892 24.93 4.96 -7.74
CA SER A 892 24.80 6.12 -8.62
C SER A 892 25.06 5.76 -10.09
N PHE A 893 26.11 4.99 -10.38
CA PHE A 893 26.40 4.51 -11.73
C PHE A 893 25.26 3.61 -12.26
N VAL A 894 24.80 2.65 -11.45
CA VAL A 894 23.74 1.71 -11.85
C VAL A 894 22.41 2.44 -12.08
N ASN A 895 22.05 3.40 -11.23
CA ASN A 895 20.88 4.25 -11.43
C ASN A 895 20.92 4.95 -12.80
N GLN A 896 22.01 5.65 -13.11
CA GLN A 896 22.15 6.36 -14.38
C GLN A 896 22.10 5.42 -15.59
N LEU A 897 22.75 4.25 -15.50
CA LEU A 897 22.67 3.21 -16.53
C LEU A 897 21.23 2.70 -16.72
N GLN A 898 20.50 2.45 -15.63
CA GLN A 898 19.12 1.99 -15.67
C GLN A 898 18.17 3.02 -16.28
N MET A 899 18.36 4.30 -15.96
CA MET A 899 17.62 5.40 -16.59
C MET A 899 17.90 5.49 -18.09
N ALA A 900 19.17 5.44 -18.50
CA ALA A 900 19.56 5.43 -19.91
C ALA A 900 18.97 4.22 -20.65
N LEU A 901 19.06 3.03 -20.05
CA LEU A 901 18.49 1.80 -20.59
C LEU A 901 16.97 1.91 -20.73
N PHE A 902 16.27 2.45 -19.74
CA PHE A 902 14.82 2.63 -19.79
C PHE A 902 14.39 3.59 -20.91
N ALA A 903 15.11 4.68 -21.11
CA ALA A 903 14.87 5.61 -22.21
C ALA A 903 15.14 4.94 -23.57
N TRP A 904 16.22 4.15 -23.68
CA TRP A 904 16.59 3.47 -24.90
C TRP A 904 15.57 2.40 -25.34
N ILE A 905 15.10 1.54 -24.41
CA ILE A 905 14.11 0.49 -24.73
C ILE A 905 12.74 1.06 -25.11
N LYS A 906 12.38 2.25 -24.62
CA LYS A 906 11.15 2.95 -25.03
C LYS A 906 11.19 3.34 -26.51
N ARG A 907 12.35 3.80 -26.98
CA ARG A 907 12.58 4.17 -28.38
C ARG A 907 12.82 2.96 -29.27
N HIS A 908 13.33 1.86 -28.70
CA HIS A 908 13.67 0.63 -29.41
C HIS A 908 12.95 -0.59 -28.80
N PRO A 909 11.61 -0.64 -28.80
CA PRO A 909 10.88 -1.79 -28.25
C PRO A 909 11.21 -3.08 -29.02
N ALA A 910 11.09 -4.22 -28.35
CA ALA A 910 11.45 -5.52 -28.96
C ALA A 910 10.63 -5.87 -30.23
N GLY A 911 9.42 -5.33 -30.37
CA GLY A 911 8.51 -5.64 -31.47
C GLY A 911 8.15 -7.13 -31.48
N ASP A 912 8.25 -7.75 -32.66
CA ASP A 912 7.98 -9.19 -32.87
C ASP A 912 9.06 -10.13 -32.28
N ARG A 913 10.19 -9.59 -31.80
CA ARG A 913 11.24 -10.42 -31.18
C ARG A 913 10.77 -10.90 -29.81
N PRO A 914 10.84 -12.21 -29.48
CA PRO A 914 10.32 -12.72 -28.21
C PRO A 914 11.03 -12.12 -26.98
N LEU A 915 12.28 -11.67 -27.11
CA LEU A 915 13.01 -10.93 -26.08
C LEU A 915 13.96 -9.92 -26.74
N GLY A 916 13.90 -8.66 -26.29
CA GLY A 916 14.69 -7.55 -26.84
C GLY A 916 16.10 -7.44 -26.24
N GLY A 917 16.29 -7.93 -25.01
CA GLY A 917 17.56 -7.98 -24.31
C GLY A 917 17.40 -8.44 -22.86
N LEU A 918 18.53 -8.67 -22.18
CA LEU A 918 18.60 -8.98 -20.75
C LEU A 918 19.40 -7.94 -19.98
N PHE A 919 18.91 -7.60 -18.78
CA PHE A 919 19.66 -6.84 -17.79
C PHE A 919 19.84 -7.69 -16.53
N VAL A 920 21.09 -8.04 -16.22
CA VAL A 920 21.44 -9.00 -15.16
C VAL A 920 22.10 -8.27 -14.00
N MET A 921 21.55 -8.44 -12.81
CA MET A 921 22.03 -7.85 -11.57
C MET A 921 22.40 -8.97 -10.59
N ASP A 922 23.70 -9.29 -10.49
CA ASP A 922 24.20 -10.13 -9.41
C ASP A 922 24.36 -9.31 -8.13
N GLU A 923 24.16 -9.95 -6.98
CA GLU A 923 24.02 -9.29 -5.67
C GLU A 923 22.99 -8.14 -5.68
N ALA A 924 21.82 -8.37 -6.28
CA ALA A 924 20.80 -7.34 -6.51
C ALA A 924 20.41 -6.53 -5.25
N GLN A 925 20.55 -7.09 -4.04
CA GLN A 925 20.29 -6.39 -2.78
C GLN A 925 21.23 -5.19 -2.54
N THR A 926 22.40 -5.12 -3.18
CA THR A 926 23.31 -3.97 -3.07
C THR A 926 22.80 -2.76 -3.86
N PHE A 927 21.94 -2.99 -4.85
CA PHE A 927 21.40 -1.95 -5.73
C PHE A 927 19.95 -1.60 -5.39
N ALA A 928 19.17 -2.59 -4.92
CA ALA A 928 17.78 -2.44 -4.51
C ALA A 928 17.52 -3.11 -3.15
N PRO A 929 18.07 -2.55 -2.05
CA PRO A 929 17.87 -3.08 -0.70
C PRO A 929 16.40 -2.98 -0.24
N SER A 930 16.00 -3.82 0.71
CA SER A 930 14.67 -3.80 1.34
C SER A 930 14.44 -2.69 2.38
N GLY A 931 15.52 -2.00 2.78
CA GLY A 931 15.50 -0.93 3.79
C GLY A 931 15.23 0.45 3.21
N ALA A 932 16.13 1.41 3.50
CA ALA A 932 16.00 2.79 3.01
C ALA A 932 15.97 2.84 1.48
N MET A 933 14.98 3.53 0.93
CA MET A 933 14.83 3.74 -0.51
C MET A 933 15.96 4.64 -1.02
N THR A 934 16.63 4.20 -2.09
CA THR A 934 17.65 4.97 -2.79
C THR A 934 17.22 5.25 -4.23
N PRO A 935 17.78 6.27 -4.91
CA PRO A 935 17.47 6.53 -6.32
C PRO A 935 17.71 5.31 -7.23
N CYS A 936 18.73 4.49 -6.91
CA CYS A 936 19.01 3.24 -7.61
C CYS A 936 17.92 2.16 -7.37
N THR A 937 17.30 2.15 -6.19
CA THR A 937 16.19 1.25 -5.87
C THR A 937 14.96 1.62 -6.69
N GLU A 938 14.62 2.90 -6.75
CA GLU A 938 13.49 3.42 -7.56
C GLU A 938 13.66 3.11 -9.05
N SER A 939 14.83 3.39 -9.63
CA SER A 939 15.10 3.08 -11.04
C SER A 939 15.02 1.59 -11.33
N THR A 940 15.45 0.75 -10.38
CA THR A 940 15.33 -0.71 -10.48
C THR A 940 13.87 -1.16 -10.46
N LEU A 941 13.04 -0.60 -9.56
CA LEU A 941 11.60 -0.90 -9.46
C LEU A 941 10.81 -0.43 -10.68
N ALA A 942 11.14 0.76 -11.21
CA ALA A 942 10.56 1.28 -12.43
C ALA A 942 10.83 0.35 -13.62
N LEU A 943 12.06 -0.16 -13.76
CA LEU A 943 12.39 -1.18 -14.77
C LEU A 943 11.64 -2.49 -14.51
N ALA A 944 11.63 -3.02 -13.29
CA ALA A 944 10.94 -4.28 -12.96
C ALA A 944 9.43 -4.23 -13.23
N THR A 945 8.80 -3.06 -13.14
CA THR A 945 7.36 -2.90 -13.37
C THR A 945 7.05 -2.66 -14.85
N GLN A 946 7.89 -1.89 -15.55
CA GLN A 946 7.55 -1.35 -16.87
C GLN A 946 8.32 -1.98 -18.03
N ALA A 947 9.51 -2.54 -17.81
CA ALA A 947 10.40 -3.01 -18.88
C ALA A 947 9.79 -4.16 -19.71
N ARG A 948 8.92 -4.97 -19.08
CA ARG A 948 8.12 -6.02 -19.73
C ARG A 948 7.45 -5.55 -21.02
N LYS A 949 6.84 -4.36 -21.02
CA LYS A 949 6.06 -3.83 -22.15
C LYS A 949 6.93 -3.50 -23.36
N TYR A 950 8.22 -3.23 -23.13
CA TYR A 950 9.21 -2.90 -24.15
C TYR A 950 10.08 -4.12 -24.52
N GLY A 951 9.87 -5.27 -23.87
CA GLY A 951 10.52 -6.53 -24.17
C GLY A 951 11.92 -6.69 -23.58
N LEU A 952 12.28 -5.95 -22.52
CA LEU A 952 13.52 -6.15 -21.76
C LEU A 952 13.26 -7.09 -20.56
N GLY A 953 14.00 -8.19 -20.48
CA GLY A 953 13.99 -9.09 -19.33
C GLY A 953 15.01 -8.66 -18.26
N LEU A 954 14.69 -8.90 -16.99
CA LEU A 954 15.59 -8.59 -15.88
C LEU A 954 15.90 -9.88 -15.13
N VAL A 955 17.14 -10.05 -14.69
CA VAL A 955 17.58 -11.18 -13.87
C VAL A 955 18.16 -10.63 -12.58
N PHE A 956 17.49 -10.92 -11.47
CA PHE A 956 17.92 -10.53 -10.13
C PHE A 956 18.48 -11.74 -9.41
N ALA A 957 19.73 -11.67 -8.96
CA ALA A 957 20.33 -12.74 -8.18
C ALA A 957 20.76 -12.23 -6.82
N THR A 958 20.35 -12.91 -5.75
CA THR A 958 20.67 -12.52 -4.38
C THR A 958 20.87 -13.74 -3.49
N GLN A 959 21.77 -13.59 -2.52
CA GLN A 959 21.95 -14.54 -1.43
C GLN A 959 21.09 -14.21 -0.20
N ALA A 960 20.47 -13.02 -0.16
CA ALA A 960 19.71 -12.53 0.98
C ALA A 960 18.27 -12.19 0.53
N PRO A 961 17.33 -13.16 0.52
CA PRO A 961 15.98 -12.94 0.03
C PRO A 961 15.25 -11.78 0.71
N LYS A 962 15.36 -11.65 2.05
CA LYS A 962 14.82 -10.50 2.83
C LYS A 962 15.60 -9.20 2.65
N GLY A 963 16.80 -9.25 2.08
CA GLY A 963 17.63 -8.07 1.80
C GLY A 963 17.28 -7.36 0.50
N LEU A 964 16.58 -8.04 -0.42
CA LEU A 964 16.10 -7.48 -1.68
C LEU A 964 14.72 -6.86 -1.50
N HIS A 965 14.45 -5.73 -2.17
CA HIS A 965 13.15 -5.07 -2.11
C HIS A 965 12.00 -6.02 -2.51
N ASN A 966 10.93 -6.06 -1.70
CA ASN A 966 9.83 -7.04 -1.79
C ASN A 966 9.06 -7.02 -3.12
N GLN A 967 8.96 -5.86 -3.77
CA GLN A 967 8.31 -5.71 -5.08
C GLN A 967 9.08 -6.39 -6.23
N ILE A 968 10.39 -6.65 -6.08
CA ILE A 968 11.19 -7.30 -7.14
C ILE A 968 10.78 -8.78 -7.32
N PRO A 969 10.79 -9.62 -6.27
CA PRO A 969 10.24 -10.98 -6.37
C PRO A 969 8.79 -11.02 -6.86
N GLY A 970 7.95 -10.05 -6.46
CA GLY A 970 6.56 -9.95 -6.91
C GLY A 970 6.39 -9.74 -8.41
N ASN A 971 7.29 -8.96 -9.03
CA ASN A 971 7.30 -8.71 -10.48
C ASN A 971 8.05 -9.79 -11.29
N ALA A 972 8.81 -10.67 -10.63
CA ALA A 972 9.51 -11.79 -11.29
C ALA A 972 8.61 -13.02 -11.39
N ALA A 973 8.21 -13.36 -12.62
CA ALA A 973 7.39 -14.54 -12.90
C ALA A 973 8.18 -15.83 -12.71
N THR A 974 9.44 -15.86 -13.14
CA THR A 974 10.31 -17.04 -12.95
C THR A 974 11.13 -16.87 -11.68
N GLN A 975 11.09 -17.84 -10.79
CA GLN A 975 11.89 -17.82 -9.55
C GLN A 975 12.64 -19.14 -9.39
N LEU A 976 13.91 -19.05 -8.99
CA LEU A 976 14.79 -20.19 -8.72
C LEU A 976 15.32 -20.10 -7.28
N PHE A 977 15.13 -21.17 -6.52
CA PHE A 977 15.58 -21.27 -5.13
C PHE A 977 16.68 -22.33 -5.03
N GLY A 978 17.91 -21.89 -4.78
CA GLY A 978 19.07 -22.75 -4.55
C GLY A 978 19.30 -23.02 -3.07
N PHE A 979 20.36 -23.75 -2.77
CA PHE A 979 20.79 -24.03 -1.40
C PHE A 979 21.01 -22.73 -0.61
N LEU A 980 20.40 -22.65 0.57
CA LEU A 980 20.57 -21.57 1.55
C LEU A 980 20.94 -22.20 2.89
N ASN A 981 21.93 -21.62 3.58
CA ASN A 981 22.50 -22.18 4.81
C ASN A 981 21.96 -21.51 6.09
N SER A 982 21.47 -20.27 6.00
CA SER A 982 20.94 -19.52 7.14
C SER A 982 19.45 -19.80 7.35
N PRO A 983 19.00 -20.13 8.58
CA PRO A 983 17.59 -20.32 8.91
C PRO A 983 16.69 -19.15 8.47
N VAL A 984 17.17 -17.91 8.64
CA VAL A 984 16.42 -16.69 8.25
C VAL A 984 16.23 -16.60 6.74
N GLN A 985 17.24 -17.03 5.96
CA GLN A 985 17.15 -17.05 4.49
C GLN A 985 16.25 -18.20 4.01
N ILE A 986 16.31 -19.36 4.67
CA ILE A 986 15.45 -20.51 4.37
C ILE A 986 13.98 -20.16 4.65
N GLU A 987 13.70 -19.54 5.80
CA GLU A 987 12.36 -19.06 6.16
C GLU A 987 11.84 -18.05 5.13
N ALA A 988 12.65 -17.06 4.77
CA ALA A 988 12.31 -16.07 3.76
C ALA A 988 11.99 -16.68 2.38
N ALA A 989 12.84 -17.60 1.91
CA ALA A 989 12.61 -18.32 0.67
C ALA A 989 11.36 -19.23 0.77
N GLY A 990 11.09 -19.82 1.94
CA GLY A 990 9.89 -20.59 2.23
C GLY A 990 8.62 -19.74 2.18
N GLU A 991 8.62 -18.54 2.76
CA GLU A 991 7.52 -17.56 2.66
C GLU A 991 7.22 -17.20 1.21
N MET A 992 8.26 -16.87 0.43
CA MET A 992 8.14 -16.55 -1.00
C MET A 992 7.59 -17.73 -1.82
N ALA A 993 8.01 -18.95 -1.50
CA ALA A 993 7.52 -20.16 -2.16
C ALA A 993 6.07 -20.49 -1.81
N ARG A 994 5.65 -20.29 -0.56
CA ARG A 994 4.26 -20.47 -0.10
C ARG A 994 3.31 -19.50 -0.78
N ALA A 995 3.72 -18.24 -0.96
CA ALA A 995 2.95 -17.24 -1.71
C ALA A 995 2.67 -17.66 -3.17
N LYS A 996 3.50 -18.54 -3.74
CA LYS A 996 3.35 -19.10 -5.10
C LYS A 996 2.76 -20.52 -5.10
N GLY A 997 2.16 -20.97 -3.99
CA GLY A 997 1.40 -22.22 -3.91
C GLY A 997 2.21 -23.48 -3.60
N SER A 998 3.43 -23.36 -3.04
CA SER A 998 4.23 -24.53 -2.60
C SER A 998 4.33 -24.63 -1.08
N ALA A 999 3.97 -25.80 -0.53
CA ALA A 999 3.83 -26.04 0.90
C ALA A 999 5.16 -26.24 1.65
N VAL A 1000 6.11 -26.97 1.04
CA VAL A 1000 7.33 -27.43 1.70
C VAL A 1000 8.45 -27.56 0.65
N LEU A 1001 9.52 -26.79 0.81
CA LEU A 1001 10.75 -26.94 0.02
C LEU A 1001 11.89 -27.36 0.95
N ASP A 1002 12.54 -28.49 0.65
CA ASP A 1002 13.76 -28.94 1.34
C ASP A 1002 14.99 -28.15 0.83
N ILE A 1003 14.93 -26.82 0.93
CA ILE A 1003 15.98 -25.90 0.43
C ILE A 1003 17.34 -26.20 1.07
N SER A 1004 17.34 -26.60 2.34
CA SER A 1004 18.55 -26.97 3.09
C SER A 1004 19.19 -28.29 2.65
N ARG A 1005 18.51 -29.11 1.83
CA ARG A 1005 19.03 -30.39 1.30
C ARG A 1005 19.42 -30.33 -0.17
N LEU A 1006 19.31 -29.16 -0.80
CA LEU A 1006 19.78 -28.97 -2.16
C LEU A 1006 21.30 -29.08 -2.23
N THR A 1007 21.81 -29.84 -3.18
CA THR A 1007 23.25 -29.87 -3.49
C THR A 1007 23.59 -28.77 -4.50
N THR A 1008 24.87 -28.47 -4.67
CA THR A 1008 25.35 -27.50 -5.69
C THR A 1008 24.77 -27.83 -7.08
N GLY A 1009 24.22 -26.82 -7.75
CA GLY A 1009 23.58 -26.97 -9.07
C GLY A 1009 22.15 -27.51 -9.03
N GLN A 1010 21.59 -27.77 -7.84
CA GLN A 1010 20.17 -28.09 -7.68
C GLN A 1010 19.39 -26.85 -7.24
N PHE A 1011 18.28 -26.60 -7.93
CA PHE A 1011 17.38 -25.49 -7.65
C PHE A 1011 15.93 -25.98 -7.67
N TYR A 1012 15.07 -25.36 -6.88
CA TYR A 1012 13.64 -25.39 -7.15
C TYR A 1012 13.31 -24.29 -8.14
N ALA A 1013 12.78 -24.65 -9.30
CA ALA A 1013 12.32 -23.70 -10.31
C ALA A 1013 10.80 -23.62 -10.30
N THR A 1014 10.28 -22.40 -10.40
CA THR A 1014 8.85 -22.09 -10.57
C THR A 1014 8.69 -20.97 -11.60
N GLY A 1015 7.57 -20.96 -12.31
CA GLY A 1015 7.31 -20.02 -13.39
C GLY A 1015 5.89 -20.09 -13.92
N GLU A 1016 5.58 -19.28 -14.91
CA GLU A 1016 4.27 -19.29 -15.55
C GLU A 1016 3.99 -20.65 -16.21
N GLY A 1017 2.98 -21.37 -15.74
CA GLY A 1017 2.66 -22.73 -16.18
C GLY A 1017 3.63 -23.82 -15.69
N LEU A 1018 4.60 -23.47 -14.83
CA LEU A 1018 5.61 -24.37 -14.29
C LEU A 1018 5.40 -24.55 -12.77
N PRO A 1019 4.90 -25.72 -12.32
CA PRO A 1019 4.83 -26.00 -10.89
C PRO A 1019 6.24 -26.09 -10.30
N PHE A 1020 6.36 -25.92 -8.99
CA PHE A 1020 7.63 -26.06 -8.28
C PHE A 1020 8.24 -27.44 -8.58
N ARG A 1021 9.39 -27.44 -9.25
CA ARG A 1021 10.13 -28.65 -9.59
C ARG A 1021 11.57 -28.52 -9.15
N LYS A 1022 12.09 -29.58 -8.53
CA LYS A 1022 13.51 -29.71 -8.25
C LYS A 1022 14.24 -30.04 -9.55
N VAL A 1023 15.10 -29.13 -10.00
CA VAL A 1023 15.86 -29.23 -11.23
C VAL A 1023 17.36 -29.25 -10.95
N GLN A 1024 18.08 -30.07 -11.72
CA GLN A 1024 19.52 -30.00 -11.86
C GLN A 1024 19.83 -29.06 -13.03
N THR A 1025 20.49 -27.94 -12.74
CA THR A 1025 20.88 -26.96 -13.76
C THR A 1025 22.12 -27.45 -14.51
N PRO A 1026 22.20 -27.31 -15.84
CA PRO A 1026 23.40 -27.64 -16.58
C PRO A 1026 24.57 -26.72 -16.20
N LEU A 1027 25.79 -27.21 -16.38
CA LEU A 1027 27.00 -26.41 -16.19
C LEU A 1027 27.08 -25.32 -17.28
N CYS A 1028 27.71 -24.19 -16.98
CA CYS A 1028 27.94 -23.12 -17.94
C CYS A 1028 28.88 -23.56 -19.07
N LEU A 1029 28.72 -22.93 -20.23
CA LEU A 1029 29.48 -23.15 -21.45
C LEU A 1029 30.84 -22.43 -21.42
N SER A 1030 30.94 -21.35 -20.66
CA SER A 1030 32.19 -20.60 -20.42
C SER A 1030 32.95 -21.09 -19.19
N TYR A 1031 34.27 -20.90 -19.18
CA TYR A 1031 35.15 -21.37 -18.12
C TYR A 1031 34.80 -20.79 -16.74
N HIS A 1032 34.59 -21.67 -15.77
CA HIS A 1032 34.26 -21.32 -14.38
C HIS A 1032 35.22 -22.02 -13.37
N PRO A 1033 36.32 -21.35 -12.99
CA PRO A 1033 37.22 -21.85 -11.94
C PRO A 1033 36.68 -21.56 -10.53
N LYS A 1034 37.34 -22.11 -9.52
CA LYS A 1034 36.99 -21.92 -8.10
C LYS A 1034 37.20 -20.49 -7.56
N SER A 1035 38.02 -19.68 -8.22
CA SER A 1035 38.36 -18.33 -7.77
C SER A 1035 38.00 -17.27 -8.82
N PRO A 1036 37.45 -16.11 -8.40
CA PRO A 1036 37.19 -14.98 -9.30
C PRO A 1036 38.50 -14.44 -9.89
N LEU A 1037 38.38 -13.58 -10.90
CA LEU A 1037 39.53 -12.82 -11.39
C LEU A 1037 39.95 -11.77 -10.35
N THR A 1038 41.24 -11.55 -10.25
CA THR A 1038 41.79 -10.38 -9.58
C THR A 1038 41.44 -9.11 -10.35
N ASN A 1039 41.44 -7.97 -9.65
CA ASN A 1039 41.15 -6.67 -10.25
C ASN A 1039 42.07 -6.36 -11.44
N GLU A 1040 43.35 -6.74 -11.36
CA GLU A 1040 44.34 -6.54 -12.41
C GLU A 1040 44.03 -7.39 -13.65
N GLU A 1041 43.65 -8.66 -13.47
CA GLU A 1041 43.27 -9.54 -14.57
C GLU A 1041 42.01 -9.06 -15.31
N VAL A 1042 41.02 -8.51 -14.58
CA VAL A 1042 39.81 -7.92 -15.18
C VAL A 1042 40.16 -6.71 -16.06
N VAL A 1043 41.01 -5.82 -15.55
CA VAL A 1043 41.46 -4.62 -16.30
C VAL A 1043 42.28 -5.02 -17.52
N ALA A 1044 43.21 -5.97 -17.38
CA ALA A 1044 43.99 -6.51 -18.50
C ALA A 1044 43.10 -7.14 -19.57
N ARG A 1045 42.03 -7.82 -19.17
CA ARG A 1045 41.06 -8.42 -20.09
C ARG A 1045 40.21 -7.38 -20.81
N ALA A 1046 39.74 -6.36 -20.10
CA ALA A 1046 39.05 -5.23 -20.71
C ALA A 1046 39.94 -4.58 -21.79
N ARG A 1047 41.24 -4.43 -21.52
CA ARG A 1047 42.23 -3.93 -22.48
C ARG A 1047 42.40 -4.85 -23.70
N ALA A 1048 42.61 -6.15 -23.49
CA ALA A 1048 42.92 -7.11 -24.57
C ALA A 1048 41.83 -7.24 -25.63
N ALA A 1049 40.58 -6.91 -25.31
CA ALA A 1049 39.48 -6.92 -26.27
C ALA A 1049 39.44 -5.66 -27.15
N ALA A 1050 40.02 -4.52 -26.74
CA ALA A 1050 39.89 -3.23 -27.43
C ALA A 1050 40.63 -3.25 -28.78
N PRO A 1051 40.02 -2.81 -29.90
CA PRO A 1051 40.79 -2.60 -31.12
C PRO A 1051 41.83 -1.51 -30.85
N ALA A 1052 43.09 -1.78 -31.17
CA ALA A 1052 44.16 -0.79 -31.09
C ALA A 1052 43.77 0.42 -31.95
N SER A 1053 43.45 1.54 -31.31
CA SER A 1053 43.33 2.81 -32.00
C SER A 1053 44.72 3.17 -32.54
N ALA A 1054 44.83 3.21 -33.86
CA ALA A 1054 46.03 3.66 -34.55
C ALA A 1054 46.35 5.11 -34.16
N THR A 1055 47.27 5.30 -33.23
CA THR A 1055 47.97 6.58 -33.06
C THR A 1055 49.23 6.52 -33.90
N ALA A 1056 49.25 7.35 -34.94
CA ALA A 1056 50.44 7.65 -35.72
C ALA A 1056 51.53 8.18 -34.77
N GLY A 1057 52.52 7.33 -34.49
CA GLY A 1057 53.71 7.72 -33.75
C GLY A 1057 54.61 8.56 -34.64
N VAL A 1058 54.59 9.87 -34.41
CA VAL A 1058 55.67 10.79 -34.79
C VAL A 1058 56.96 10.28 -34.14
N SER A 1059 57.96 9.97 -34.97
CA SER A 1059 59.29 9.54 -34.54
C SER A 1059 59.95 10.56 -33.60
N PRO A 1060 60.54 10.16 -32.46
CA PRO A 1060 61.41 11.03 -31.71
C PRO A 1060 62.78 11.12 -32.41
N GLY A 1061 63.21 12.35 -32.69
CA GLY A 1061 64.49 12.64 -33.31
C GLY A 1061 65.66 12.08 -32.50
N ALA A 1062 66.57 11.41 -33.21
CA ALA A 1062 67.86 11.00 -32.70
C ALA A 1062 68.78 12.23 -32.52
N VAL A 1063 69.31 12.42 -31.31
CA VAL A 1063 70.49 13.26 -31.08
C VAL A 1063 71.71 12.34 -31.15
N PRO A 1064 72.74 12.64 -31.97
CA PRO A 1064 73.90 11.78 -32.12
C PRO A 1064 74.93 12.03 -31.02
N VAL A 1065 75.56 10.97 -30.52
CA VAL A 1065 76.83 11.02 -29.77
C VAL A 1065 77.95 10.70 -30.76
N PRO A 1066 79.08 11.44 -30.76
CA PRO A 1066 80.10 11.30 -31.80
C PRO A 1066 81.10 10.20 -31.45
N ALA A 1067 81.51 9.43 -32.46
CA ALA A 1067 82.84 8.83 -32.57
C ALA A 1067 83.03 8.33 -34.01
N GLY A 1068 83.96 8.95 -34.74
CA GLY A 1068 84.36 8.57 -36.11
C GLY A 1068 84.39 9.74 -37.05
#